data_AF-E7RR05-F1
#
_entry.id   AF-E7RR05-F1
#
_cell.length_a   1.000
_cell.length_b   1.000
_cell.length_c   1.000
_cell.angle_alpha   90.00
_cell.angle_beta   90.00
_cell.angle_gamma   90.00
#
_symmetry.space_group_name_H-M   'P 1'
#
loop_
_entity.id
_entity.type
_entity.pdbx_description
1 polymer ?
#
loop_
_entity_poly.entity_id
_entity_poly.type
_entity_poly.pdbx_seq_one_letter_code
_entity_poly.pdbx_strand_id
1 'polypeptide(L)'
;MKVQAKSRVVIRRAPKDGEAGMTLQLVPDRLLLDTDTDGIVKDFTNAACLVQVVQGTTVLTPAVLKTLQVHCAALVTNNTVKITGISVDPETNYSFGSGYVDIVAIVNGKFLKGRLNVEINIHRAVAKLEKSSKEIVAEVDTLDKKVTSHKESIARLAVRQGEIDLSVKEASAPRNLLTGTAFRFDKDFAQNNVDYPCHVSETERYKGTNSVVIDINEANAVYSGIILKSLVISHGISYTFSFLSKTVAGHEPDVFYYEVQAFKKDGSQSVKYRLAGGNIHKSEEWARTTSTFVTAEDVNYIKVIIFVNKSGKAYIARPMLEEGDKYTGWTLSPNDDIKAMQGAGVNVNKERIELNGKTVFKNGNASEVPLFNEDGKVNPNLSAAQYLMEILKSMETVIDGGLVMAGLIAAKDGDGNVTSYLNGLQQKMYALAAGVKNFGKTDETSMSHIGFDGSAKFGHLGIASDGRVSIIDKDSKPRINITPDELPEDASLLKTADSDRDWALPNITMQEAENWDGRKIGGFFETYHDHCAVTLTGALRMTSIINSDLGYGIAQNVACALKIMTDVTYSAEYYLRYYGGGSVVVFNGQAQNSDFASGSYITEQAEVSVTVILPAGRWRLVMEPDGGRFVGYRNIVLSNVNMHVSYKSGMQALHLAHNGIASVQSAAQAAYIRNGKLCAFGTMNIPGILLAGTVSRYGQLSNAWGEFAAGAGLIYTSSGGLQVIRLTFKNALPCGANYVAIVNPNDDTSPYGCMPVVRKKTATYCDFRVVNDSGGDVTNVGLDFMIIGRNK
;
A
#
# COMPACT_ATOMS: atom_id res chain seq x y z
N MET A 1 7.19 65.90 -96.56
CA MET A 1 7.22 65.64 -98.02
C MET A 1 7.84 66.86 -98.73
N LYS A 2 8.63 66.64 -99.80
CA LYS A 2 9.40 67.67 -100.56
C LYS A 2 8.52 68.85 -101.04
N VAL A 3 8.89 70.09 -100.69
CA VAL A 3 8.25 71.33 -101.18
C VAL A 3 8.59 71.54 -102.66
N GLN A 4 7.61 71.37 -103.55
CA GLN A 4 7.70 71.85 -104.93
C GLN A 4 7.15 73.28 -104.99
N ALA A 5 8.04 74.28 -105.01
CA ALA A 5 7.65 75.66 -105.30
C ALA A 5 7.54 75.85 -106.82
N LYS A 6 6.32 75.94 -107.35
CA LYS A 6 6.05 76.39 -108.72
C LYS A 6 5.08 77.56 -108.67
N SER A 7 5.55 78.68 -109.23
CA SER A 7 4.82 79.88 -109.67
C SER A 7 5.01 81.11 -108.79
N ARG A 8 5.90 81.96 -109.30
CA ARG A 8 6.30 83.29 -108.82
C ARG A 8 5.12 84.24 -109.01
N VAL A 9 4.40 84.64 -107.96
CA VAL A 9 3.41 85.73 -108.07
C VAL A 9 4.17 87.02 -108.34
N VAL A 10 3.73 87.80 -109.33
CA VAL A 10 4.37 89.04 -109.78
C VAL A 10 3.34 90.17 -109.72
N ILE A 11 3.39 91.02 -108.69
CA ILE A 11 2.58 92.25 -108.66
C ILE A 11 3.48 93.41 -109.05
N ARG A 12 3.26 94.00 -110.23
CA ARG A 12 4.09 95.07 -110.79
C ARG A 12 3.48 96.44 -110.55
N ARG A 13 4.30 97.43 -110.18
CA ARG A 13 3.95 98.85 -110.32
C ARG A 13 4.72 99.44 -111.51
N ALA A 14 4.01 100.06 -112.46
CA ALA A 14 4.60 100.67 -113.66
C ALA A 14 5.53 101.85 -113.29
N PRO A 15 6.70 102.00 -113.94
CA PRO A 15 7.62 103.10 -113.69
C PRO A 15 7.12 104.46 -114.24
N LYS A 16 7.65 105.58 -113.71
CA LYS A 16 7.60 106.91 -114.34
C LYS A 16 8.87 107.12 -115.18
N ASP A 17 8.77 107.84 -116.30
CA ASP A 17 9.83 108.00 -117.31
C ASP A 17 11.20 108.30 -116.70
N GLY A 18 12.14 107.35 -116.92
CA GLY A 18 13.50 107.37 -116.38
C GLY A 18 13.84 106.30 -115.31
N GLU A 19 12.86 105.56 -114.75
CA GLU A 19 13.11 104.52 -113.72
C GLU A 19 12.53 103.12 -114.05
N ALA A 20 12.93 102.03 -113.35
CA ALA A 20 12.45 100.64 -113.56
C ALA A 20 11.29 100.20 -112.61
N GLY A 21 10.41 99.27 -113.02
CA GLY A 21 9.26 98.78 -112.22
C GLY A 21 9.60 97.69 -111.18
N MET A 22 8.80 97.58 -110.10
CA MET A 22 9.04 96.68 -108.94
C MET A 22 8.04 95.51 -108.87
N THR A 23 8.49 94.31 -108.46
CA THR A 23 7.71 93.05 -108.33
C THR A 23 7.84 92.39 -106.96
N LEU A 24 6.75 92.09 -106.25
CA LEU A 24 6.77 91.29 -105.01
C LEU A 24 6.83 89.79 -105.31
N GLN A 25 7.70 89.04 -104.63
CA GLN A 25 7.86 87.59 -104.74
C GLN A 25 7.83 86.93 -103.35
N LEU A 26 7.10 85.81 -103.23
CA LEU A 26 7.02 84.94 -102.05
C LEU A 26 7.71 83.60 -102.33
N VAL A 27 8.60 83.15 -101.44
CA VAL A 27 9.37 81.91 -101.61
C VAL A 27 9.44 81.11 -100.31
N PRO A 28 8.77 79.94 -100.20
CA PRO A 28 7.77 79.43 -101.15
C PRO A 28 6.50 80.29 -101.16
N ASP A 29 5.69 80.15 -102.20
CA ASP A 29 4.41 80.87 -102.36
C ASP A 29 3.26 80.28 -101.52
N ARG A 30 3.43 79.04 -101.03
CA ARG A 30 2.57 78.37 -100.04
C ARG A 30 3.36 77.47 -99.10
N LEU A 31 2.80 77.18 -97.93
CA LEU A 31 3.34 76.27 -96.93
C LEU A 31 2.38 75.09 -96.71
N LEU A 32 2.92 73.89 -96.49
CA LEU A 32 2.16 72.68 -96.15
C LEU A 32 2.67 72.12 -94.83
N LEU A 33 1.78 71.86 -93.88
CA LEU A 33 2.10 71.39 -92.53
C LEU A 33 1.33 70.10 -92.21
N ASP A 34 1.93 69.21 -91.43
CA ASP A 34 1.31 67.95 -91.01
C ASP A 34 0.80 68.07 -89.56
N THR A 35 -0.36 67.48 -89.25
CA THR A 35 -0.80 67.33 -87.86
C THR A 35 -0.06 66.19 -87.17
N ASP A 36 0.05 66.28 -85.85
CA ASP A 36 0.44 65.17 -85.00
C ASP A 36 -0.75 64.21 -84.76
N THR A 37 -0.54 63.19 -83.95
CA THR A 37 -1.52 62.13 -83.62
C THR A 37 -2.79 62.61 -82.91
N ASP A 38 -2.79 63.84 -82.40
CA ASP A 38 -3.96 64.50 -81.80
C ASP A 38 -4.69 65.42 -82.78
N GLY A 39 -4.30 65.46 -84.05
CA GLY A 39 -4.93 66.30 -85.07
C GLY A 39 -4.51 67.78 -85.01
N ILE A 40 -3.48 68.11 -84.22
CA ILE A 40 -2.94 69.47 -84.08
C ILE A 40 -1.60 69.60 -84.81
N VAL A 41 -1.40 70.69 -85.55
CA VAL A 41 -0.09 71.07 -86.08
C VAL A 41 0.75 71.66 -84.95
N LYS A 42 1.86 71.01 -84.62
CA LYS A 42 2.80 71.47 -83.56
C LYS A 42 4.18 71.84 -84.08
N ASP A 43 4.58 71.26 -85.22
CA ASP A 43 5.88 71.53 -85.83
C ASP A 43 5.78 72.65 -86.86
N PHE A 44 6.38 73.78 -86.53
CA PHE A 44 6.46 74.97 -87.38
C PHE A 44 7.90 75.29 -87.80
N THR A 45 8.86 74.41 -87.50
CA THR A 45 10.29 74.70 -87.60
C THR A 45 10.69 75.14 -89.01
N ASN A 46 10.04 74.58 -90.03
CA ASN A 46 10.30 74.89 -91.44
C ASN A 46 9.20 75.73 -92.12
N ALA A 47 8.25 76.27 -91.36
CA ALA A 47 7.08 76.98 -91.87
C ALA A 47 7.40 78.47 -92.18
N ALA A 48 8.30 78.73 -93.11
CA ALA A 48 8.79 80.07 -93.41
C ALA A 48 8.73 80.41 -94.90
N CYS A 49 8.36 81.66 -95.20
CA CYS A 49 8.32 82.24 -96.54
C CYS A 49 9.18 83.50 -96.60
N LEU A 50 10.13 83.54 -97.51
CA LEU A 50 10.94 84.72 -97.82
C LEU A 50 10.19 85.64 -98.78
N VAL A 51 10.13 86.93 -98.44
CA VAL A 51 9.49 87.99 -99.21
C VAL A 51 10.57 88.87 -99.83
N GLN A 52 10.52 89.04 -101.14
CA GLN A 52 11.51 89.84 -101.87
C GLN A 52 10.82 90.77 -102.86
N VAL A 53 11.40 91.94 -103.11
CA VAL A 53 10.93 92.81 -104.20
C VAL A 53 12.01 92.89 -105.26
N VAL A 54 11.69 92.53 -106.49
CA VAL A 54 12.63 92.58 -107.62
C VAL A 54 12.35 93.81 -108.46
N GLN A 55 13.36 94.67 -108.66
CA GLN A 55 13.29 95.85 -109.53
C GLN A 55 14.34 95.70 -110.64
N GLY A 56 13.91 95.50 -111.88
CA GLY A 56 14.82 95.06 -112.95
C GLY A 56 15.44 93.70 -112.66
N THR A 57 16.77 93.62 -112.61
CA THR A 57 17.54 92.41 -112.23
C THR A 57 17.95 92.40 -110.75
N THR A 58 17.74 93.50 -110.03
CA THR A 58 18.17 93.64 -108.64
C THR A 58 17.10 93.11 -107.70
N VAL A 59 17.49 92.21 -106.79
CA VAL A 59 16.65 91.77 -105.68
C VAL A 59 16.82 92.74 -104.54
N LEU A 60 15.74 93.41 -104.17
CA LEU A 60 15.67 94.32 -103.05
C LEU A 60 15.04 93.61 -101.85
N THR A 61 15.55 93.92 -100.68
CA THR A 61 15.03 93.45 -99.40
C THR A 61 13.97 94.44 -98.91
N PRO A 62 12.67 94.12 -99.01
CA PRO A 62 11.64 95.02 -98.53
C PRO A 62 11.55 94.97 -97.01
N ALA A 63 11.11 96.06 -96.40
CA ALA A 63 10.49 95.98 -95.09
C ALA A 63 9.11 95.33 -95.27
N VAL A 64 8.81 94.29 -94.51
CA VAL A 64 7.55 93.55 -94.65
C VAL A 64 6.66 93.85 -93.45
N LEU A 65 5.42 94.19 -93.74
CA LEU A 65 4.35 94.30 -92.75
C LEU A 65 3.33 93.19 -93.00
N LYS A 66 2.89 92.52 -91.93
CA LYS A 66 1.68 91.69 -91.99
C LYS A 66 0.44 92.58 -91.81
N THR A 67 -0.57 92.36 -92.64
CA THR A 67 -1.82 93.13 -92.58
C THR A 67 -3.00 92.32 -92.10
N LEU A 68 -3.04 91.01 -92.38
CA LEU A 68 -4.09 90.12 -91.93
C LEU A 68 -3.54 88.70 -91.78
N GLN A 69 -4.04 87.95 -90.81
CA GLN A 69 -3.80 86.52 -90.67
C GLN A 69 -5.15 85.82 -90.40
N VAL A 70 -5.39 84.69 -91.06
CA VAL A 70 -6.62 83.90 -90.91
C VAL A 70 -6.25 82.45 -90.67
N HIS A 71 -6.79 81.89 -89.59
CA HIS A 71 -6.57 80.52 -89.09
C HIS A 71 -5.11 80.11 -88.89
N CYS A 72 -4.19 81.07 -88.92
CA CYS A 72 -2.80 80.89 -88.62
C CYS A 72 -2.26 82.13 -87.90
N ALA A 73 -1.18 81.94 -87.16
CA ALA A 73 -0.39 83.00 -86.57
C ALA A 73 0.90 83.12 -87.35
N ALA A 74 1.30 84.36 -87.66
CA ALA A 74 2.54 84.61 -88.40
C ALA A 74 3.39 85.69 -87.75
N LEU A 75 4.70 85.46 -87.74
CA LEU A 75 5.71 86.43 -87.32
C LEU A 75 6.47 86.89 -88.55
N VAL A 76 6.63 88.21 -88.69
CA VAL A 76 7.49 88.79 -89.71
C VAL A 76 8.83 89.14 -89.06
N THR A 77 9.92 88.61 -89.59
CA THR A 77 11.27 88.92 -89.15
C THR A 77 12.08 89.33 -90.37
N ASN A 78 12.54 90.59 -90.39
CA ASN A 78 13.11 91.22 -91.57
C ASN A 78 12.15 91.11 -92.76
N ASN A 79 12.55 90.38 -93.80
CA ASN A 79 11.75 90.12 -94.98
C ASN A 79 11.24 88.68 -95.04
N THR A 80 11.17 87.95 -93.93
CA THR A 80 10.64 86.58 -93.87
C THR A 80 9.37 86.52 -93.04
N VAL A 81 8.33 85.87 -93.55
CA VAL A 81 7.09 85.54 -92.83
C VAL A 81 7.21 84.10 -92.35
N LYS A 82 7.26 83.88 -91.03
CA LYS A 82 7.21 82.55 -90.41
C LYS A 82 5.84 82.29 -89.84
N ILE A 83 5.24 81.17 -90.17
CA ILE A 83 4.02 80.68 -89.51
C ILE A 83 4.45 80.09 -88.18
N THR A 84 3.83 80.54 -87.10
CA THR A 84 4.15 80.15 -85.72
C THR A 84 3.01 79.42 -85.04
N GLY A 85 1.87 79.26 -85.71
CA GLY A 85 0.72 78.53 -85.20
C GLY A 85 -0.35 78.35 -86.27
N ILE A 86 -1.12 77.26 -86.19
CA ILE A 86 -2.41 77.09 -86.87
C ILE A 86 -3.49 77.13 -85.79
N SER A 87 -4.57 77.85 -86.04
CA SER A 87 -5.72 77.88 -85.14
C SER A 87 -6.39 76.51 -85.08
N VAL A 88 -7.01 76.20 -83.96
CA VAL A 88 -7.79 74.97 -83.76
C VAL A 88 -9.24 75.28 -84.07
N ASP A 89 -9.87 74.41 -84.86
CA ASP A 89 -11.30 74.41 -85.11
C ASP A 89 -12.04 73.97 -83.83
N PRO A 90 -12.86 74.82 -83.21
CA PRO A 90 -13.51 74.51 -81.95
C PRO A 90 -14.57 73.41 -82.05
N GLU A 91 -15.09 73.08 -83.24
CA GLU A 91 -16.07 71.99 -83.40
C GLU A 91 -15.38 70.62 -83.40
N THR A 92 -14.23 70.52 -84.07
CA THR A 92 -13.49 69.25 -84.24
C THR A 92 -12.34 69.11 -83.25
N ASN A 93 -11.93 70.19 -82.58
CA ASN A 93 -10.70 70.31 -81.80
C ASN A 93 -9.43 69.95 -82.57
N TYR A 94 -9.47 69.98 -83.91
CA TYR A 94 -8.30 69.76 -84.77
C TYR A 94 -7.81 71.08 -85.37
N SER A 95 -6.55 71.13 -85.81
CA SER A 95 -6.08 72.31 -86.54
C SER A 95 -6.92 72.51 -87.80
N PHE A 96 -7.32 73.76 -88.08
CA PHE A 96 -8.03 74.09 -89.31
C PHE A 96 -7.26 73.57 -90.53
N GLY A 97 -7.96 73.03 -91.53
CA GLY A 97 -7.35 72.41 -92.72
C GLY A 97 -6.61 73.39 -93.65
N SER A 98 -6.82 74.70 -93.50
CA SER A 98 -6.10 75.74 -94.24
C SER A 98 -6.11 77.10 -93.52
N GLY A 99 -5.13 77.96 -93.83
CA GLY A 99 -5.01 79.34 -93.35
C GLY A 99 -4.19 80.21 -94.30
N TYR A 100 -4.13 81.52 -94.06
CA TYR A 100 -3.32 82.44 -94.88
C TYR A 100 -2.90 83.73 -94.15
N VAL A 101 -1.90 84.41 -94.70
CA VAL A 101 -1.36 85.69 -94.22
C VAL A 101 -1.27 86.69 -95.37
N ASP A 102 -1.93 87.84 -95.24
CA ASP A 102 -1.73 88.99 -96.13
C ASP A 102 -0.58 89.86 -95.63
N ILE A 103 0.25 90.31 -96.56
CA ILE A 103 1.41 91.14 -96.29
C ILE A 103 1.50 92.34 -97.23
N VAL A 104 2.22 93.37 -96.78
CA VAL A 104 2.65 94.52 -97.58
C VAL A 104 4.17 94.61 -97.51
N ALA A 105 4.83 94.57 -98.65
CA ALA A 105 6.25 94.84 -98.81
C ALA A 105 6.49 96.31 -99.15
N ILE A 106 7.37 96.97 -98.40
CA ILE A 106 7.72 98.38 -98.54
C ILE A 106 9.18 98.48 -98.96
N VAL A 107 9.43 99.14 -100.08
CA VAL A 107 10.79 99.39 -100.56
C VAL A 107 10.84 100.71 -101.31
N ASN A 108 11.85 101.54 -101.05
CA ASN A 108 12.03 102.89 -101.61
C ASN A 108 10.72 103.73 -101.60
N GLY A 109 10.00 103.70 -100.47
CA GLY A 109 8.73 104.44 -100.28
C GLY A 109 7.50 103.88 -101.02
N LYS A 110 7.60 102.73 -101.73
CA LYS A 110 6.49 102.09 -102.46
C LYS A 110 5.98 100.85 -101.72
N PHE A 111 4.67 100.58 -101.79
CA PHE A 111 3.98 99.49 -101.09
C PHE A 111 3.44 98.45 -102.10
N LEU A 112 3.72 97.17 -101.89
CA LEU A 112 3.19 96.04 -102.68
C LEU A 112 2.50 95.03 -101.77
N LYS A 113 1.25 94.64 -102.08
CA LYS A 113 0.48 93.67 -101.29
C LYS A 113 0.67 92.24 -101.82
N GLY A 114 0.66 91.22 -100.96
CA GLY A 114 0.69 89.80 -101.34
C GLY A 114 0.06 88.90 -100.26
N ARG A 115 -0.25 87.64 -100.59
CA ARG A 115 -0.82 86.64 -99.67
C ARG A 115 -0.01 85.35 -99.68
N LEU A 116 0.33 84.83 -98.51
CA LEU A 116 0.93 83.50 -98.29
C LEU A 116 -0.15 82.53 -97.79
N ASN A 117 -0.37 81.42 -98.49
CA ASN A 117 -1.31 80.37 -98.06
C ASN A 117 -0.61 79.25 -97.28
N VAL A 118 -1.33 78.64 -96.34
CA VAL A 118 -0.89 77.52 -95.50
C VAL A 118 -1.93 76.40 -95.55
N GLU A 119 -1.53 75.18 -95.90
CA GLU A 119 -2.38 73.99 -96.00
C GLU A 119 -1.98 72.96 -94.93
N ILE A 120 -2.93 72.19 -94.38
CA ILE A 120 -2.72 71.24 -93.29
C ILE A 120 -3.15 69.81 -93.66
N ASN A 121 -2.34 68.80 -93.33
CA ASN A 121 -2.59 67.37 -93.58
C ASN A 121 -2.90 66.59 -92.29
N ILE A 122 -4.00 65.82 -92.25
CA ILE A 122 -4.57 65.19 -91.03
C ILE A 122 -4.40 63.66 -90.88
N HIS A 123 -3.65 62.98 -91.77
CA HIS A 123 -3.61 61.50 -91.83
C HIS A 123 -3.16 60.76 -90.54
N ARG A 124 -2.38 61.40 -89.66
CA ARG A 124 -1.83 60.72 -88.46
C ARG A 124 -2.86 60.44 -87.37
N ALA A 125 -3.92 61.24 -87.25
CA ALA A 125 -4.96 61.04 -86.25
C ALA A 125 -5.81 59.79 -86.55
N VAL A 126 -6.12 59.55 -87.83
CA VAL A 126 -6.96 58.43 -88.30
C VAL A 126 -6.31 57.07 -87.99
N ALA A 127 -5.00 56.93 -88.16
CA ALA A 127 -4.29 55.67 -87.92
C ALA A 127 -4.33 55.21 -86.44
N LYS A 128 -4.45 56.13 -85.48
CA LYS A 128 -4.55 55.80 -84.05
C LYS A 128 -5.92 55.22 -83.68
N LEU A 129 -6.99 55.76 -84.29
CA LEU A 129 -8.36 55.29 -84.05
C LEU A 129 -8.53 53.82 -84.46
N GLU A 130 -7.98 53.42 -85.61
CA GLU A 130 -8.02 52.02 -86.06
C GLU A 130 -7.27 51.07 -85.11
N LYS A 131 -6.14 51.51 -84.55
CA LYS A 131 -5.37 50.70 -83.59
C LYS A 131 -6.17 50.46 -82.30
N SER A 132 -6.76 51.51 -81.72
CA SER A 132 -7.56 51.39 -80.50
C SER A 132 -8.80 50.52 -80.70
N SER A 133 -9.45 50.59 -81.88
CA SER A 133 -10.60 49.72 -82.18
C SER A 133 -10.24 48.23 -82.17
N LYS A 134 -9.07 47.84 -82.71
CA LYS A 134 -8.60 46.44 -82.69
C LYS A 134 -8.28 45.94 -81.28
N GLU A 135 -7.69 46.78 -80.44
CA GLU A 135 -7.39 46.45 -79.04
C GLU A 135 -8.68 46.18 -78.24
N ILE A 136 -9.72 47.00 -78.44
CA ILE A 136 -11.03 46.83 -77.80
C ILE A 136 -11.67 45.48 -78.16
N VAL A 137 -11.64 45.09 -79.45
CA VAL A 137 -12.22 43.81 -79.89
C VAL A 137 -11.54 42.62 -79.19
N ALA A 138 -10.21 42.64 -79.05
CA ALA A 138 -9.49 41.58 -78.37
C ALA A 138 -9.80 41.49 -76.85
N GLU A 139 -10.02 42.62 -76.20
CA GLU A 139 -10.45 42.66 -74.79
C GLU A 139 -11.86 42.09 -74.61
N VAL A 140 -12.78 42.37 -75.53
CA VAL A 140 -14.16 41.86 -75.50
C VAL A 140 -14.20 40.34 -75.64
N ASP A 141 -13.43 39.75 -76.57
CA ASP A 141 -13.33 38.30 -76.72
C ASP A 141 -12.77 37.61 -75.46
N THR A 142 -11.83 38.28 -74.79
CA THR A 142 -11.25 37.77 -73.53
C THR A 142 -12.29 37.81 -72.41
N LEU A 143 -13.13 38.85 -72.38
CA LEU A 143 -14.20 39.00 -71.39
C LEU A 143 -15.28 37.93 -71.57
N ASP A 144 -15.70 37.64 -72.81
CA ASP A 144 -16.72 36.64 -73.11
C ASP A 144 -16.33 35.23 -72.63
N LYS A 145 -15.07 34.84 -72.84
CA LYS A 145 -14.50 33.59 -72.33
C LYS A 145 -14.54 33.50 -70.81
N LYS A 146 -14.22 34.60 -70.11
CA LYS A 146 -14.29 34.67 -68.64
C LYS A 146 -15.73 34.55 -68.14
N VAL A 147 -16.68 35.22 -68.79
CA VAL A 147 -18.12 35.15 -68.45
C VAL A 147 -18.65 33.72 -68.55
N THR A 148 -18.27 32.98 -69.60
CA THR A 148 -18.69 31.59 -69.78
C THR A 148 -18.14 30.68 -68.68
N SER A 149 -16.85 30.80 -68.33
CA SER A 149 -16.23 30.05 -67.23
C SER A 149 -16.87 30.35 -65.86
N HIS A 150 -17.26 31.61 -65.61
CA HIS A 150 -17.97 31.96 -64.38
C HIS A 150 -19.36 31.31 -64.29
N LYS A 151 -20.12 31.20 -65.40
CA LYS A 151 -21.43 30.53 -65.39
C LYS A 151 -21.34 29.07 -64.97
N GLU A 152 -20.36 28.33 -65.49
CA GLU A 152 -20.12 26.93 -65.11
C GLU A 152 -19.74 26.81 -63.63
N SER A 153 -18.90 27.72 -63.14
CA SER A 153 -18.47 27.76 -61.74
C SER A 153 -19.66 28.01 -60.80
N ILE A 154 -20.57 28.94 -61.15
CA ILE A 154 -21.79 29.22 -60.39
C ILE A 154 -22.69 27.98 -60.32
N ALA A 155 -22.87 27.25 -61.42
CA ALA A 155 -23.68 26.02 -61.43
C ALA A 155 -23.11 24.94 -60.49
N ARG A 156 -21.78 24.74 -60.49
CA ARG A 156 -21.12 23.80 -59.56
C ARG A 156 -21.23 24.25 -58.11
N LEU A 157 -21.11 25.56 -57.85
CA LEU A 157 -21.28 26.13 -56.52
C LEU A 157 -22.71 25.93 -56.00
N ALA A 158 -23.73 26.07 -56.84
CA ALA A 158 -25.13 25.83 -56.44
C ALA A 158 -25.38 24.37 -56.03
N VAL A 159 -24.82 23.40 -56.76
CA VAL A 159 -24.89 21.97 -56.38
C VAL A 159 -24.18 21.72 -55.05
N ARG A 160 -22.95 22.23 -54.91
CA ARG A 160 -22.19 22.12 -53.65
C ARG A 160 -22.92 22.79 -52.48
N GLN A 161 -23.57 23.93 -52.69
CA GLN A 161 -24.37 24.58 -51.66
C GLN A 161 -25.51 23.67 -51.20
N GLY A 162 -26.21 22.99 -52.11
CA GLY A 162 -27.26 22.03 -51.74
C GLY A 162 -26.73 20.83 -50.95
N GLU A 163 -25.55 20.32 -51.30
CA GLU A 163 -24.87 19.25 -50.55
C GLU A 163 -24.42 19.73 -49.17
N ILE A 164 -23.87 20.96 -49.07
CA ILE A 164 -23.49 21.60 -47.81
C ILE A 164 -24.72 21.80 -46.93
N ASP A 165 -25.82 22.33 -47.46
CA ASP A 165 -27.05 22.56 -46.71
C ASP A 165 -27.60 21.24 -46.14
N LEU A 166 -27.58 20.16 -46.92
CA LEU A 166 -27.93 18.83 -46.42
C LEU A 166 -26.95 18.38 -45.33
N SER A 167 -25.64 18.50 -45.56
CA SER A 167 -24.61 18.13 -44.57
C SER A 167 -24.74 18.92 -43.26
N VAL A 168 -25.02 20.22 -43.34
CA VAL A 168 -25.23 21.11 -42.18
C VAL A 168 -26.48 20.68 -41.42
N LYS A 169 -27.54 20.31 -42.13
CA LYS A 169 -28.75 19.78 -41.50
C LYS A 169 -28.57 18.37 -40.96
N GLU A 170 -27.74 17.51 -41.55
CA GLU A 170 -27.36 16.21 -40.95
C GLU A 170 -26.54 16.41 -39.67
N ALA A 171 -25.81 17.52 -39.56
CA ALA A 171 -25.05 17.90 -38.36
C ALA A 171 -25.87 18.70 -37.32
N SER A 172 -27.11 19.08 -37.61
CA SER A 172 -27.96 19.83 -36.68
C SER A 172 -28.65 18.90 -35.67
N ALA A 173 -29.47 19.48 -34.79
CA ALA A 173 -30.12 18.73 -33.72
C ALA A 173 -30.86 17.48 -34.24
N PRO A 174 -30.82 16.35 -33.48
CA PRO A 174 -31.59 15.15 -33.78
C PRO A 174 -33.07 15.50 -34.01
N ARG A 175 -33.65 15.00 -35.09
CA ARG A 175 -35.05 15.30 -35.48
C ARG A 175 -35.79 14.11 -36.06
N ASN A 176 -35.10 13.00 -36.29
CA ASN A 176 -35.73 11.81 -36.82
C ASN A 176 -36.73 11.27 -35.79
N LEU A 177 -37.97 11.12 -36.22
CA LEU A 177 -39.01 10.62 -35.34
C LEU A 177 -38.89 9.09 -35.16
N LEU A 178 -38.26 8.38 -36.10
CA LEU A 178 -37.99 6.95 -35.98
C LEU A 178 -36.76 6.69 -35.09
N THR A 179 -36.90 5.86 -34.06
CA THR A 179 -35.77 5.42 -33.22
C THR A 179 -35.10 4.16 -33.77
N GLY A 180 -33.83 3.95 -33.45
CA GLY A 180 -33.08 2.74 -33.81
C GLY A 180 -32.64 2.68 -35.27
N THR A 181 -32.79 3.78 -36.01
CA THR A 181 -32.57 3.81 -37.47
C THR A 181 -31.11 3.90 -37.89
N ALA A 182 -30.20 4.04 -36.92
CA ALA A 182 -28.77 3.83 -37.11
C ALA A 182 -28.39 2.34 -37.11
N PHE A 183 -29.32 1.45 -36.73
CA PHE A 183 -29.15 0.00 -36.72
C PHE A 183 -27.90 -0.45 -35.97
N ARG A 184 -27.74 0.02 -34.73
CA ARG A 184 -26.61 -0.34 -33.87
C ARG A 184 -26.72 -1.81 -33.44
N PHE A 185 -27.94 -2.32 -33.29
CA PHE A 185 -28.23 -3.69 -32.85
C PHE A 185 -29.47 -4.27 -33.55
N ASP A 186 -29.56 -5.60 -33.68
CA ASP A 186 -30.74 -6.30 -34.25
C ASP A 186 -32.05 -5.98 -33.50
N LYS A 187 -31.96 -5.64 -32.21
CA LYS A 187 -33.11 -5.24 -31.39
C LYS A 187 -33.66 -3.85 -31.72
N ASP A 188 -32.98 -3.07 -32.56
CA ASP A 188 -33.38 -1.70 -32.90
C ASP A 188 -34.61 -1.65 -33.83
N PHE A 189 -34.92 -2.77 -34.48
CA PHE A 189 -36.09 -2.95 -35.34
C PHE A 189 -36.84 -4.23 -34.96
N ALA A 190 -38.11 -4.31 -35.34
CA ALA A 190 -38.86 -5.56 -35.22
C ALA A 190 -38.84 -6.33 -36.54
N GLN A 191 -38.84 -7.64 -36.47
CA GLN A 191 -38.94 -8.50 -37.65
C GLN A 191 -40.35 -8.41 -38.23
N ASN A 192 -40.48 -8.19 -39.54
CA ASN A 192 -41.76 -8.27 -40.24
C ASN A 192 -42.22 -9.72 -40.40
N ASN A 193 -41.26 -10.63 -40.59
CA ASN A 193 -41.47 -12.06 -40.49
C ASN A 193 -40.39 -12.67 -39.59
N VAL A 194 -40.81 -13.35 -38.52
CA VAL A 194 -39.90 -13.97 -37.54
C VAL A 194 -39.25 -15.26 -38.04
N ASP A 195 -39.88 -15.95 -38.99
CA ASP A 195 -39.37 -17.19 -39.58
C ASP A 195 -38.23 -16.92 -40.57
N TYR A 196 -38.15 -15.69 -41.09
CA TYR A 196 -37.12 -15.21 -42.01
C TYR A 196 -36.55 -13.89 -41.48
N PRO A 197 -35.74 -13.91 -40.42
CA PRO A 197 -35.29 -12.69 -39.76
C PRO A 197 -34.27 -11.91 -40.62
N CYS A 198 -34.32 -10.59 -40.49
CA CYS A 198 -33.31 -9.66 -40.99
C CYS A 198 -32.29 -9.37 -39.88
N HIS A 199 -31.07 -9.00 -40.26
CA HIS A 199 -29.99 -8.71 -39.30
C HIS A 199 -29.27 -7.42 -39.66
N VAL A 200 -28.62 -6.79 -38.68
CA VAL A 200 -27.66 -5.73 -38.94
C VAL A 200 -26.53 -6.29 -39.80
N SER A 201 -26.27 -5.63 -40.92
CA SER A 201 -25.22 -6.02 -41.85
C SER A 201 -23.84 -5.85 -41.23
N GLU A 202 -23.03 -6.91 -41.27
CA GLU A 202 -21.63 -6.87 -40.84
C GLU A 202 -20.71 -6.22 -41.89
N THR A 203 -21.15 -6.16 -43.15
CA THR A 203 -20.30 -5.85 -44.31
C THR A 203 -20.65 -4.52 -44.98
N GLU A 204 -21.92 -4.14 -45.02
CA GLU A 204 -22.39 -2.97 -45.76
C GLU A 204 -22.84 -1.86 -44.82
N ARG A 205 -22.27 -0.67 -44.99
CA ARG A 205 -22.56 0.53 -44.21
C ARG A 205 -22.72 1.72 -45.15
N TYR A 206 -23.53 2.71 -44.77
CA TYR A 206 -23.64 3.95 -45.50
C TYR A 206 -23.09 5.12 -44.68
N LYS A 207 -22.02 5.76 -45.17
CA LYS A 207 -21.34 6.90 -44.53
C LYS A 207 -21.10 6.69 -43.02
N GLY A 208 -20.63 5.49 -42.65
CA GLY A 208 -20.33 5.11 -41.25
C GLY A 208 -21.53 4.63 -40.42
N THR A 209 -22.76 4.69 -40.93
CA THR A 209 -23.96 4.14 -40.27
C THR A 209 -24.19 2.70 -40.71
N ASN A 210 -24.59 1.82 -39.78
CA ASN A 210 -24.94 0.44 -40.11
C ASN A 210 -26.17 0.37 -41.04
N SER A 211 -26.32 -0.77 -41.70
CA SER A 211 -27.49 -1.11 -42.50
C SER A 211 -28.12 -2.40 -41.99
N VAL A 212 -29.37 -2.65 -42.33
CA VAL A 212 -30.00 -3.96 -42.18
C VAL A 212 -29.88 -4.71 -43.50
N VAL A 213 -29.46 -5.97 -43.44
CA VAL A 213 -29.50 -6.90 -44.57
C VAL A 213 -30.75 -7.75 -44.49
N ILE A 214 -31.44 -7.83 -45.62
CA ILE A 214 -32.50 -8.78 -45.90
C ILE A 214 -31.94 -9.69 -46.98
N ASP A 215 -31.81 -10.99 -46.72
CA ASP A 215 -31.24 -11.96 -47.64
C ASP A 215 -32.05 -13.25 -47.57
N ILE A 216 -32.80 -13.53 -48.63
CA ILE A 216 -33.78 -14.61 -48.66
C ILE A 216 -33.72 -15.29 -50.01
N ASN A 217 -33.95 -16.60 -50.03
CA ASN A 217 -34.04 -17.38 -51.25
C ASN A 217 -35.24 -18.32 -51.22
N GLU A 218 -36.45 -17.75 -51.27
CA GLU A 218 -37.71 -18.48 -51.13
C GLU A 218 -38.58 -18.35 -52.38
N ALA A 219 -39.21 -19.44 -52.81
CA ALA A 219 -40.13 -19.43 -53.96
C ALA A 219 -41.53 -18.86 -53.61
N ASN A 220 -41.93 -19.00 -52.34
CA ASN A 220 -43.21 -18.54 -51.82
C ASN A 220 -43.09 -17.16 -51.16
N ALA A 221 -44.21 -16.46 -51.01
CA ALA A 221 -44.23 -15.15 -50.41
C ALA A 221 -43.93 -15.22 -48.89
N VAL A 222 -42.89 -14.51 -48.44
CA VAL A 222 -42.42 -14.54 -47.05
C VAL A 222 -42.31 -13.18 -46.38
N TYR A 223 -42.35 -12.06 -47.12
CA TYR A 223 -42.38 -10.70 -46.55
C TYR A 223 -41.34 -10.42 -45.46
N SER A 224 -40.12 -10.95 -45.58
CA SER A 224 -39.07 -10.66 -44.59
C SER A 224 -38.61 -9.22 -44.73
N GLY A 225 -38.43 -8.57 -43.59
CA GLY A 225 -38.13 -7.17 -43.55
C GLY A 225 -38.17 -6.63 -42.14
N ILE A 226 -38.11 -5.32 -42.04
CA ILE A 226 -38.13 -4.61 -40.77
C ILE A 226 -39.43 -3.86 -40.59
N ILE A 227 -39.90 -3.81 -39.35
CA ILE A 227 -40.95 -2.92 -38.87
C ILE A 227 -40.29 -1.91 -37.92
N LEU A 228 -40.43 -0.63 -38.25
CA LEU A 228 -40.12 0.48 -37.35
C LEU A 228 -41.44 0.90 -36.69
N LYS A 229 -41.61 0.54 -35.42
CA LYS A 229 -42.91 0.49 -34.74
C LYS A 229 -43.33 1.81 -34.11
N SER A 230 -44.65 2.02 -34.16
CA SER A 230 -45.51 2.84 -33.29
C SER A 230 -44.95 4.21 -32.92
N LEU A 231 -44.87 5.06 -33.93
CA LEU A 231 -44.60 6.47 -33.73
C LEU A 231 -45.91 7.22 -33.55
N VAL A 232 -46.16 7.79 -32.37
CA VAL A 232 -47.27 8.72 -32.17
C VAL A 232 -46.99 9.98 -32.99
N ILE A 233 -47.92 10.36 -33.86
CA ILE A 233 -47.78 11.52 -34.74
C ILE A 233 -49.02 12.40 -34.67
N SER A 234 -48.86 13.67 -35.03
CA SER A 234 -49.93 14.65 -35.03
C SER A 234 -50.72 14.58 -36.33
N HIS A 235 -52.03 14.78 -36.26
CA HIS A 235 -52.88 14.83 -37.44
C HIS A 235 -52.72 16.15 -38.22
N GLY A 236 -53.06 16.16 -39.50
CA GLY A 236 -52.99 17.35 -40.36
C GLY A 236 -51.56 17.84 -40.70
N ILE A 237 -50.52 17.14 -40.24
CA ILE A 237 -49.12 17.50 -40.50
C ILE A 237 -48.60 16.73 -41.73
N SER A 238 -47.78 17.41 -42.53
CA SER A 238 -47.02 16.80 -43.63
C SER A 238 -45.79 16.12 -43.05
N TYR A 239 -45.58 14.87 -43.40
CA TYR A 239 -44.39 14.10 -43.03
C TYR A 239 -43.67 13.62 -44.28
N THR A 240 -42.34 13.63 -44.21
CA THR A 240 -41.48 13.03 -45.22
C THR A 240 -40.80 11.80 -44.65
N PHE A 241 -41.07 10.64 -45.25
CA PHE A 241 -40.36 9.40 -45.00
C PHE A 241 -39.25 9.22 -46.03
N SER A 242 -38.07 8.81 -45.59
CA SER A 242 -36.94 8.51 -46.46
C SER A 242 -36.11 7.37 -45.92
N PHE A 243 -35.36 6.71 -46.79
CA PHE A 243 -34.34 5.73 -46.42
C PHE A 243 -33.40 5.52 -47.62
N LEU A 244 -32.23 4.95 -47.36
CA LEU A 244 -31.36 4.45 -48.41
C LEU A 244 -31.48 2.95 -48.56
N SER A 245 -31.39 2.50 -49.79
CA SER A 245 -31.37 1.09 -50.11
C SER A 245 -30.35 0.75 -51.18
N LYS A 246 -29.82 -0.48 -51.12
CA LYS A 246 -28.91 -1.05 -52.09
C LYS A 246 -29.29 -2.51 -52.34
N THR A 247 -29.31 -2.95 -53.58
CA THR A 247 -29.55 -4.34 -53.97
C THR A 247 -28.25 -5.01 -54.41
N VAL A 248 -28.21 -6.34 -54.45
CA VAL A 248 -27.01 -7.09 -54.85
C VAL A 248 -27.16 -7.63 -56.26
N ALA A 249 -26.16 -7.36 -57.10
CA ALA A 249 -26.09 -7.87 -58.46
C ALA A 249 -26.15 -9.41 -58.47
N GLY A 250 -27.03 -9.98 -59.30
CA GLY A 250 -27.23 -11.43 -59.38
C GLY A 250 -27.99 -12.05 -58.21
N HIS A 251 -28.45 -11.25 -57.25
CA HIS A 251 -29.42 -11.65 -56.22
C HIS A 251 -30.45 -10.54 -55.97
N GLU A 252 -30.95 -9.93 -57.04
CA GLU A 252 -31.90 -8.83 -56.95
C GLU A 252 -33.25 -9.31 -56.39
N PRO A 253 -33.89 -8.54 -55.51
CA PRO A 253 -35.19 -8.92 -54.97
C PRO A 253 -36.28 -9.06 -56.01
N ASP A 254 -37.10 -10.13 -55.94
CA ASP A 254 -38.30 -10.29 -56.76
C ASP A 254 -39.24 -9.08 -56.57
N VAL A 255 -39.56 -8.81 -55.30
CA VAL A 255 -40.31 -7.63 -54.86
C VAL A 255 -39.59 -7.02 -53.67
N PHE A 256 -39.23 -5.75 -53.81
CA PHE A 256 -38.68 -4.94 -52.72
C PHE A 256 -39.58 -3.72 -52.53
N TYR A 257 -40.20 -3.62 -51.37
CA TYR A 257 -41.33 -2.72 -51.16
C TYR A 257 -41.27 -2.10 -49.77
N TYR A 258 -41.82 -0.89 -49.64
CA TYR A 258 -42.06 -0.28 -48.34
C TYR A 258 -43.51 0.19 -48.21
N GLU A 259 -43.98 0.24 -46.97
CA GLU A 259 -45.29 0.75 -46.61
C GLU A 259 -45.19 1.63 -45.36
N VAL A 260 -45.92 2.74 -45.38
CA VAL A 260 -46.22 3.55 -44.20
C VAL A 260 -47.68 3.37 -43.88
N GLN A 261 -47.96 2.63 -42.81
CA GLN A 261 -49.29 2.24 -42.37
C GLN A 261 -49.75 3.10 -41.19
N ALA A 262 -50.98 3.57 -41.21
CA ALA A 262 -51.55 4.46 -40.20
C ALA A 262 -52.71 3.82 -39.44
N PHE A 263 -52.71 4.06 -38.13
CA PHE A 263 -53.63 3.44 -37.19
C PHE A 263 -54.25 4.48 -36.26
N LYS A 264 -55.46 4.19 -35.79
CA LYS A 264 -56.17 4.93 -34.75
C LYS A 264 -55.64 4.54 -33.37
N LYS A 265 -56.02 5.30 -32.34
CA LYS A 265 -55.60 5.06 -30.94
C LYS A 265 -56.03 3.70 -30.39
N ASP A 266 -57.15 3.16 -30.85
CA ASP A 266 -57.66 1.84 -30.49
C ASP A 266 -56.96 0.67 -31.22
N GLY A 267 -56.03 0.98 -32.13
CA GLY A 267 -55.28 0.02 -32.93
C GLY A 267 -55.95 -0.41 -34.23
N SER A 268 -57.17 0.06 -34.52
CA SER A 268 -57.80 -0.15 -35.83
C SER A 268 -57.13 0.69 -36.92
N GLN A 269 -57.34 0.32 -38.19
CA GLN A 269 -56.78 1.04 -39.33
C GLN A 269 -57.39 2.45 -39.45
N SER A 270 -56.57 3.45 -39.78
CA SER A 270 -57.08 4.77 -40.17
C SER A 270 -57.85 4.66 -41.50
N VAL A 271 -58.77 5.61 -41.74
CA VAL A 271 -59.47 5.79 -43.02
C VAL A 271 -58.50 5.76 -44.21
N LYS A 272 -57.34 6.41 -44.07
CA LYS A 272 -56.23 6.28 -45.02
C LYS A 272 -55.14 5.39 -44.44
N TYR A 273 -55.37 4.08 -44.52
CA TYR A 273 -54.48 3.09 -43.93
C TYR A 273 -53.05 3.12 -44.48
N ARG A 274 -52.87 3.19 -45.81
CA ARG A 274 -51.54 3.31 -46.44
C ARG A 274 -51.27 4.75 -46.82
N LEU A 275 -50.44 5.44 -46.02
CA LEU A 275 -50.11 6.85 -46.24
C LEU A 275 -49.10 7.03 -47.38
N ALA A 276 -48.14 6.12 -47.48
CA ALA A 276 -47.15 6.02 -48.54
C ALA A 276 -46.73 4.56 -48.74
N GLY A 277 -46.26 4.22 -49.93
CA GLY A 277 -45.73 2.89 -50.24
C GLY A 277 -45.51 2.71 -51.72
N GLY A 278 -44.58 1.84 -52.08
CA GLY A 278 -44.24 1.59 -53.48
C GLY A 278 -43.08 0.63 -53.64
N ASN A 279 -42.91 0.14 -54.88
CA ASN A 279 -41.73 -0.63 -55.24
C ASN A 279 -40.49 0.24 -55.11
N ILE A 280 -39.46 -0.31 -54.47
CA ILE A 280 -38.18 0.35 -54.26
C ILE A 280 -37.33 0.14 -55.51
N HIS A 281 -36.68 1.21 -55.98
CA HIS A 281 -35.80 1.12 -57.14
C HIS A 281 -34.61 0.21 -56.83
N LYS A 282 -34.36 -0.78 -57.70
CA LYS A 282 -33.24 -1.71 -57.59
C LYS A 282 -31.99 -0.99 -58.10
N SER A 283 -30.99 -0.85 -57.23
CA SER A 283 -29.75 -0.15 -57.51
C SER A 283 -28.62 -0.82 -56.76
N GLU A 284 -27.54 -1.14 -57.45
CA GLU A 284 -26.30 -1.67 -56.85
C GLU A 284 -25.53 -0.60 -56.06
N GLU A 285 -25.83 0.68 -56.31
CA GLU A 285 -25.38 1.80 -55.52
C GLU A 285 -26.45 2.22 -54.49
N TRP A 286 -26.03 2.85 -53.40
CA TRP A 286 -26.95 3.39 -52.39
C TRP A 286 -27.88 4.45 -52.99
N ALA A 287 -29.15 4.08 -53.18
CA ALA A 287 -30.17 4.94 -53.74
C ALA A 287 -31.14 5.39 -52.64
N ARG A 288 -31.57 6.66 -52.71
CA ARG A 288 -32.52 7.24 -51.76
C ARG A 288 -33.93 7.09 -52.25
N THR A 289 -34.78 6.54 -51.38
CA THR A 289 -36.23 6.55 -51.54
C THR A 289 -36.79 7.62 -50.62
N THR A 290 -37.69 8.46 -51.13
CA THR A 290 -38.36 9.52 -50.38
C THR A 290 -39.85 9.51 -50.70
N SER A 291 -40.71 9.73 -49.71
CA SER A 291 -42.14 9.91 -49.92
C SER A 291 -42.75 10.83 -48.88
N THR A 292 -43.58 11.75 -49.37
CA THR A 292 -44.25 12.76 -48.56
C THR A 292 -45.74 12.44 -48.49
N PHE A 293 -46.30 12.53 -47.28
CA PHE A 293 -47.71 12.27 -47.05
C PHE A 293 -48.26 13.17 -45.95
N VAL A 294 -49.57 13.39 -45.96
CA VAL A 294 -50.29 14.14 -44.92
C VAL A 294 -51.17 13.16 -44.14
N THR A 295 -51.13 13.26 -42.82
CA THR A 295 -51.93 12.43 -41.91
C THR A 295 -53.36 12.95 -41.78
N ALA A 296 -54.35 12.06 -41.87
CA ALA A 296 -55.75 12.38 -41.61
C ALA A 296 -56.04 12.59 -40.10
N GLU A 297 -57.19 13.18 -39.77
CA GLU A 297 -57.59 13.50 -38.39
C GLU A 297 -57.69 12.29 -37.45
N ASP A 298 -57.97 11.10 -38.00
CA ASP A 298 -58.15 9.88 -37.22
C ASP A 298 -56.83 9.12 -36.95
N VAL A 299 -55.71 9.58 -37.50
CA VAL A 299 -54.39 8.95 -37.30
C VAL A 299 -53.85 9.28 -35.92
N ASN A 300 -53.43 8.24 -35.18
CA ASN A 300 -52.75 8.40 -33.89
C ASN A 300 -51.28 7.97 -33.96
N TYR A 301 -51.00 6.86 -34.65
CA TYR A 301 -49.64 6.39 -34.81
C TYR A 301 -49.44 5.74 -36.17
N ILE A 302 -48.18 5.68 -36.61
CA ILE A 302 -47.80 4.97 -37.83
C ILE A 302 -46.82 3.82 -37.54
N LYS A 303 -46.78 2.90 -38.50
CA LYS A 303 -45.75 1.86 -38.61
C LYS A 303 -45.14 1.96 -40.00
N VAL A 304 -43.82 1.85 -40.06
CA VAL A 304 -43.10 1.76 -41.33
C VAL A 304 -42.63 0.32 -41.49
N ILE A 305 -42.91 -0.26 -42.65
CA ILE A 305 -42.48 -1.61 -43.01
C ILE A 305 -41.65 -1.50 -44.29
N ILE A 306 -40.50 -2.16 -44.31
CA ILE A 306 -39.66 -2.28 -45.52
C ILE A 306 -39.29 -3.75 -45.63
N PHE A 307 -39.63 -4.38 -46.75
CA PHE A 307 -39.52 -5.82 -46.89
C PHE A 307 -39.15 -6.27 -48.30
N VAL A 308 -38.51 -7.44 -48.36
CA VAL A 308 -38.36 -8.25 -49.56
C VAL A 308 -39.40 -9.38 -49.50
N ASN A 309 -40.02 -9.67 -50.63
CA ASN A 309 -40.97 -10.78 -50.73
C ASN A 309 -40.45 -11.81 -51.74
N LYS A 310 -40.46 -13.10 -51.35
CA LYS A 310 -39.85 -14.24 -52.06
C LYS A 310 -38.31 -14.20 -51.99
N SER A 311 -37.61 -14.24 -53.12
CA SER A 311 -36.15 -14.23 -53.18
C SER A 311 -35.58 -12.83 -53.30
N GLY A 312 -34.39 -12.60 -52.77
CA GLY A 312 -33.69 -11.33 -52.90
C GLY A 312 -32.74 -10.98 -51.77
N LYS A 313 -31.70 -10.22 -52.12
CA LYS A 313 -30.82 -9.55 -51.17
C LYS A 313 -30.86 -8.04 -51.31
N ALA A 314 -31.16 -7.36 -50.20
CA ALA A 314 -31.19 -5.91 -50.12
C ALA A 314 -30.65 -5.41 -48.78
N TYR A 315 -30.09 -4.19 -48.82
CA TYR A 315 -29.65 -3.46 -47.65
C TYR A 315 -30.49 -2.21 -47.46
N ILE A 316 -30.79 -1.87 -46.22
CA ILE A 316 -31.54 -0.68 -45.83
C ILE A 316 -30.72 0.10 -44.82
N ALA A 317 -30.52 1.40 -45.06
CA ALA A 317 -29.80 2.26 -44.14
C ALA A 317 -30.56 3.58 -43.93
N ARG A 318 -30.37 4.16 -42.74
CA ARG A 318 -30.81 5.52 -42.43
C ARG A 318 -32.29 5.81 -42.74
N PRO A 319 -33.25 4.94 -42.35
CA PRO A 319 -34.64 5.34 -42.43
C PRO A 319 -34.89 6.55 -41.53
N MET A 320 -35.70 7.47 -42.02
CA MET A 320 -36.06 8.67 -41.30
C MET A 320 -37.46 9.10 -41.62
N LEU A 321 -38.17 9.50 -40.57
CA LEU A 321 -39.38 10.27 -40.68
C LEU A 321 -39.16 11.65 -40.08
N GLU A 322 -39.53 12.68 -40.81
CA GLU A 322 -39.46 14.07 -40.35
C GLU A 322 -40.74 14.84 -40.69
N GLU A 323 -41.05 15.85 -39.90
CA GLU A 323 -42.09 16.83 -40.22
C GLU A 323 -41.61 17.73 -41.36
N GLY A 324 -42.46 17.90 -42.36
CA GLY A 324 -42.19 18.69 -43.55
C GLY A 324 -42.53 17.96 -44.84
N ASP A 325 -42.37 18.68 -45.95
CA ASP A 325 -42.72 18.24 -47.30
C ASP A 325 -41.53 17.73 -48.12
N LYS A 326 -40.32 17.81 -47.58
CA LYS A 326 -39.08 17.40 -48.24
C LYS A 326 -38.08 16.78 -47.27
N TYR A 327 -37.20 15.97 -47.82
CA TYR A 327 -36.04 15.45 -47.11
C TYR A 327 -35.06 16.57 -46.78
N THR A 328 -34.60 16.63 -45.52
CA THR A 328 -33.66 17.67 -45.08
C THR A 328 -32.32 17.15 -44.62
N GLY A 329 -32.03 15.86 -44.74
CA GLY A 329 -30.80 15.23 -44.23
C GLY A 329 -31.12 14.25 -43.11
N TRP A 330 -30.46 13.10 -43.08
CA TRP A 330 -30.68 12.11 -42.03
C TRP A 330 -30.07 12.56 -40.69
N THR A 331 -30.81 12.39 -39.60
CA THR A 331 -30.29 12.48 -38.23
C THR A 331 -30.75 11.30 -37.38
N LEU A 332 -30.12 11.15 -36.22
CA LEU A 332 -30.62 10.26 -35.17
C LEU A 332 -31.95 10.78 -34.60
N SER A 333 -32.65 9.90 -33.89
CA SER A 333 -33.75 10.34 -33.05
C SER A 333 -33.23 11.03 -31.78
N PRO A 334 -33.89 12.08 -31.27
CA PRO A 334 -33.61 12.63 -29.94
C PRO A 334 -33.60 11.58 -28.83
N ASN A 335 -34.30 10.46 -29.03
CA ASN A 335 -34.45 9.39 -28.05
C ASN A 335 -33.42 8.26 -28.18
N ASP A 336 -32.58 8.24 -29.22
CA ASP A 336 -31.68 7.10 -29.48
C ASP A 336 -30.56 6.98 -28.43
N ASP A 337 -29.97 8.10 -28.03
CA ASP A 337 -28.85 8.07 -27.06
C ASP A 337 -29.34 7.84 -25.63
N ILE A 338 -30.53 8.33 -25.27
CA ILE A 338 -31.19 8.02 -23.99
C ILE A 338 -31.41 6.50 -23.87
N LYS A 339 -31.95 5.87 -24.91
CA LYS A 339 -32.18 4.40 -24.92
C LYS A 339 -30.87 3.61 -24.91
N ALA A 340 -29.84 4.09 -25.62
CA ALA A 340 -28.53 3.45 -25.62
C ALA A 340 -27.87 3.50 -24.23
N MET A 341 -27.92 4.66 -23.55
CA MET A 341 -27.41 4.83 -22.19
C MET A 341 -28.17 3.98 -21.17
N GLN A 342 -29.50 3.92 -21.27
CA GLN A 342 -30.33 3.02 -20.46
C GLN A 342 -29.96 1.54 -20.68
N GLY A 343 -29.71 1.14 -21.93
CA GLY A 343 -29.24 -0.21 -22.25
C GLY A 343 -27.86 -0.55 -21.70
N ALA A 344 -27.01 0.45 -21.46
CA ALA A 344 -25.70 0.31 -20.85
C ALA A 344 -25.73 0.33 -19.31
N GLY A 345 -26.92 0.36 -18.70
CA GLY A 345 -27.09 0.36 -17.24
C GLY A 345 -27.08 1.76 -16.61
N VAL A 346 -27.16 2.83 -17.39
CA VAL A 346 -27.28 4.20 -16.87
C VAL A 346 -28.76 4.57 -16.68
N ASN A 347 -29.21 4.65 -15.43
CA ASN A 347 -30.55 5.10 -15.09
C ASN A 347 -30.61 6.62 -15.04
N VAL A 348 -30.81 7.23 -16.21
CA VAL A 348 -30.85 8.69 -16.40
C VAL A 348 -31.99 9.39 -15.65
N ASN A 349 -33.09 8.69 -15.37
CA ASN A 349 -34.24 9.27 -14.64
C ASN A 349 -34.02 9.32 -13.12
N LYS A 350 -32.98 8.62 -12.62
CA LYS A 350 -32.63 8.55 -11.21
C LYS A 350 -31.18 9.00 -10.93
N GLU A 351 -30.54 9.62 -11.93
CA GLU A 351 -29.17 10.13 -11.86
C GLU A 351 -28.14 9.12 -11.33
N ARG A 352 -28.25 7.83 -11.70
CA ARG A 352 -27.34 6.79 -11.20
C ARG A 352 -27.01 5.72 -12.23
N ILE A 353 -25.87 5.06 -12.06
CA ILE A 353 -25.49 3.86 -12.80
C ILE A 353 -25.95 2.65 -12.00
N GLU A 354 -26.85 1.85 -12.58
CA GLU A 354 -27.37 0.62 -12.00
C GLU A 354 -26.54 -0.56 -12.52
N LEU A 355 -25.47 -0.87 -11.79
CA LEU A 355 -24.70 -2.09 -12.01
C LEU A 355 -25.55 -3.29 -11.61
N ASN A 356 -25.69 -4.27 -12.50
CA ASN A 356 -26.48 -5.48 -12.27
C ASN A 356 -25.56 -6.71 -12.29
N GLY A 357 -26.13 -7.90 -12.06
CA GLY A 357 -25.37 -9.17 -12.03
C GLY A 357 -24.62 -9.53 -13.32
N LYS A 358 -24.68 -8.72 -14.38
CA LYS A 358 -23.93 -8.90 -15.63
C LYS A 358 -22.71 -7.97 -15.76
N THR A 359 -22.46 -7.09 -14.80
CA THR A 359 -21.28 -6.21 -14.84
C THR A 359 -20.01 -7.05 -14.68
N VAL A 360 -19.04 -6.87 -15.59
CA VAL A 360 -17.75 -7.57 -15.58
C VAL A 360 -16.60 -6.56 -15.72
N PHE A 361 -15.43 -6.87 -15.18
CA PHE A 361 -14.17 -6.25 -15.56
C PHE A 361 -13.58 -7.02 -16.75
N LYS A 362 -13.31 -6.32 -17.86
CA LYS A 362 -12.70 -6.88 -19.07
C LYS A 362 -11.56 -5.98 -19.52
N ASN A 363 -10.37 -6.54 -19.67
CA ASN A 363 -9.21 -5.85 -20.20
C ASN A 363 -8.69 -6.57 -21.46
N GLY A 364 -8.85 -5.95 -22.62
CA GLY A 364 -8.39 -6.52 -23.90
C GLY A 364 -8.97 -7.89 -24.19
N ASN A 365 -8.10 -8.85 -24.52
CA ASN A 365 -8.46 -10.26 -24.81
C ASN A 365 -8.56 -11.14 -23.56
N ALA A 366 -8.43 -10.59 -22.35
CA ALA A 366 -8.55 -11.37 -21.13
C ALA A 366 -10.00 -11.83 -20.91
N SER A 367 -10.15 -12.98 -20.24
CA SER A 367 -11.44 -13.50 -19.81
C SER A 367 -12.15 -12.50 -18.89
N GLU A 368 -13.46 -12.39 -19.08
CA GLU A 368 -14.31 -11.50 -18.29
C GLU A 368 -14.35 -11.94 -16.83
N VAL A 369 -14.17 -10.99 -15.90
CA VAL A 369 -14.31 -11.23 -14.46
C VAL A 369 -15.61 -10.62 -13.97
N PRO A 370 -16.62 -11.41 -13.57
CA PRO A 370 -17.86 -10.88 -13.02
C PRO A 370 -17.63 -10.01 -11.79
N LEU A 371 -18.28 -8.85 -11.71
CA LEU A 371 -18.23 -7.95 -10.56
C LEU A 371 -19.06 -8.47 -9.39
N PHE A 372 -20.12 -9.24 -9.67
CA PHE A 372 -20.95 -9.89 -8.67
C PHE A 372 -20.90 -11.42 -8.82
N ASN A 373 -21.03 -12.16 -7.71
CA ASN A 373 -21.18 -13.61 -7.70
C ASN A 373 -22.64 -14.03 -7.99
N GLU A 374 -22.89 -15.34 -8.08
CA GLU A 374 -24.22 -15.90 -8.40
C GLU A 374 -25.32 -15.48 -7.41
N ASP A 375 -24.95 -15.16 -6.16
CA ASP A 375 -25.87 -14.69 -5.11
C ASP A 375 -26.11 -13.16 -5.14
N GLY A 376 -25.52 -12.44 -6.10
CA GLY A 376 -25.66 -10.98 -6.26
C GLY A 376 -24.81 -10.13 -5.31
N LYS A 377 -23.84 -10.72 -4.59
CA LYS A 377 -22.83 -10.00 -3.80
C LYS A 377 -21.59 -9.71 -4.64
N VAL A 378 -20.75 -8.75 -4.24
CA VAL A 378 -19.48 -8.45 -4.94
C VAL A 378 -18.62 -9.72 -5.03
N ASN A 379 -18.05 -10.00 -6.20
CA ASN A 379 -17.27 -11.21 -6.46
C ASN A 379 -16.03 -11.25 -5.54
N PRO A 380 -15.89 -12.29 -4.69
CA PRO A 380 -14.80 -12.40 -3.71
C PRO A 380 -13.40 -12.48 -4.35
N ASN A 381 -13.30 -12.83 -5.63
CA ASN A 381 -12.03 -12.79 -6.38
C ASN A 381 -11.48 -11.37 -6.57
N LEU A 382 -12.27 -10.32 -6.30
CA LEU A 382 -11.91 -8.92 -6.54
C LEU A 382 -11.50 -8.14 -5.27
N SER A 383 -11.69 -8.66 -4.04
CA SER A 383 -11.71 -7.77 -2.86
C SER A 383 -10.91 -8.19 -1.60
N ALA A 384 -10.19 -9.32 -1.56
CA ALA A 384 -9.43 -9.68 -0.35
C ALA A 384 -8.11 -10.45 -0.60
N ALA A 385 -8.03 -11.21 -1.68
CA ALA A 385 -6.86 -12.05 -1.95
C ALA A 385 -5.64 -11.27 -2.48
N GLN A 386 -5.84 -10.13 -3.16
CA GLN A 386 -4.74 -9.37 -3.78
C GLN A 386 -3.87 -8.62 -2.75
N TYR A 387 -4.47 -7.98 -1.75
CA TYR A 387 -3.73 -7.31 -0.67
C TYR A 387 -2.83 -8.29 0.11
N LEU A 388 -3.38 -9.46 0.48
CA LEU A 388 -2.62 -10.52 1.13
C LEU A 388 -1.51 -11.08 0.21
N MET A 389 -1.77 -11.23 -1.09
CA MET A 389 -0.78 -11.71 -2.05
C MET A 389 0.35 -10.71 -2.32
N GLU A 390 0.08 -9.39 -2.31
CA GLU A 390 1.12 -8.37 -2.47
C GLU A 390 2.05 -8.30 -1.26
N ILE A 391 1.51 -8.33 -0.03
CA ILE A 391 2.31 -8.37 1.20
C ILE A 391 3.14 -9.64 1.28
N LEU A 392 2.56 -10.80 0.93
CA LEU A 392 3.29 -12.06 0.88
C LEU A 392 4.38 -12.08 -0.20
N LYS A 393 4.19 -11.36 -1.31
CA LYS A 393 5.18 -11.25 -2.40
C LYS A 393 6.28 -10.22 -2.11
N SER A 394 5.97 -9.12 -1.42
CA SER A 394 6.95 -8.08 -1.11
C SER A 394 7.88 -8.46 0.05
N MET A 395 7.52 -9.49 0.83
CA MET A 395 8.16 -9.83 2.11
C MET A 395 8.23 -8.64 3.09
N GLU A 396 7.42 -7.60 2.88
CA GLU A 396 7.32 -6.50 3.83
C GLU A 396 6.58 -7.00 5.07
N THR A 397 7.26 -7.01 6.21
CA THR A 397 6.74 -7.49 7.50
C THR A 397 5.74 -6.53 8.15
N VAL A 398 5.33 -5.46 7.46
CA VAL A 398 4.51 -4.38 8.01
C VAL A 398 3.12 -4.44 7.40
N ILE A 399 2.15 -4.88 8.20
CA ILE A 399 0.72 -4.77 7.88
C ILE A 399 0.25 -3.44 8.45
N ASP A 400 0.26 -2.41 7.61
CA ASP A 400 -0.15 -1.07 8.03
C ASP A 400 -1.68 -1.04 8.28
N GLY A 401 -2.09 -0.73 9.52
CA GLY A 401 -3.48 -0.81 9.99
C GLY A 401 -3.81 -1.98 10.93
N GLY A 402 -2.88 -2.91 11.17
CA GLY A 402 -3.04 -4.02 12.11
C GLY A 402 -3.87 -5.20 11.56
N LEU A 403 -3.56 -6.41 12.04
CA LEU A 403 -4.17 -7.65 11.57
C LEU A 403 -5.40 -8.01 12.42
N VAL A 404 -6.60 -7.68 11.96
CA VAL A 404 -7.88 -8.02 12.65
C VAL A 404 -8.50 -9.33 12.12
N MET A 405 -8.09 -9.81 10.94
CA MET A 405 -8.79 -10.88 10.20
C MET A 405 -8.21 -12.31 10.37
N ALA A 406 -7.01 -12.47 10.93
CA ALA A 406 -6.42 -13.80 11.10
C ALA A 406 -6.76 -14.36 12.49
N GLY A 407 -7.62 -15.38 12.54
CA GLY A 407 -7.91 -16.09 13.79
C GLY A 407 -6.69 -16.80 14.39
N LEU A 408 -5.69 -17.13 13.57
CA LEU A 408 -4.43 -17.76 13.97
C LEU A 408 -3.34 -17.43 12.94
N ILE A 409 -2.16 -17.02 13.41
CA ILE A 409 -0.92 -16.98 12.64
C ILE A 409 0.04 -17.98 13.24
N ALA A 410 0.67 -18.84 12.44
CA ALA A 410 1.61 -19.84 12.93
C ALA A 410 2.89 -19.84 12.08
N ALA A 411 4.04 -19.92 12.75
CA ALA A 411 5.32 -20.20 12.12
C ALA A 411 5.57 -21.71 12.11
N LYS A 412 6.12 -22.21 11.00
CA LYS A 412 6.44 -23.62 10.82
C LYS A 412 7.93 -23.83 10.64
N ASP A 413 8.44 -24.98 11.07
CA ASP A 413 9.79 -25.43 10.73
C ASP A 413 9.88 -25.98 9.29
N GLY A 414 11.08 -26.42 8.89
CA GLY A 414 11.35 -26.97 7.56
C GLY A 414 10.55 -28.24 7.23
N ASP A 415 10.01 -28.92 8.25
CA ASP A 415 9.18 -30.12 8.12
C ASP A 415 7.68 -29.78 8.12
N GLY A 416 7.32 -28.50 8.23
CA GLY A 416 5.94 -28.02 8.22
C GLY A 416 5.22 -28.12 9.57
N ASN A 417 5.92 -28.46 10.66
CA ASN A 417 5.36 -28.48 12.01
C ASN A 417 5.30 -27.06 12.57
N VAL A 418 4.19 -26.71 13.24
CA VAL A 418 4.06 -25.40 13.89
C VAL A 418 4.94 -25.35 15.14
N THR A 419 5.86 -24.39 15.18
CA THR A 419 6.81 -24.17 16.28
C THR A 419 6.46 -22.96 17.14
N SER A 420 5.68 -22.01 16.61
CA SER A 420 5.13 -20.88 17.35
C SER A 420 3.87 -20.35 16.69
N TYR A 421 2.99 -19.70 17.47
CA TYR A 421 1.78 -19.08 16.93
C TYR A 421 1.30 -17.86 17.72
N LEU A 422 0.51 -17.02 17.05
CA LEU A 422 -0.37 -15.96 17.58
C LEU A 422 -1.81 -16.40 17.32
N ASN A 423 -2.65 -16.44 18.35
CA ASN A 423 -3.99 -17.00 18.30
C ASN A 423 -5.02 -15.98 18.80
N GLY A 424 -5.99 -15.66 17.96
CA GLY A 424 -7.15 -14.81 18.28
C GLY A 424 -8.46 -15.58 18.44
N LEU A 425 -8.49 -16.89 18.20
CA LEU A 425 -9.73 -17.67 18.13
C LEU A 425 -10.25 -18.16 19.48
N GLN A 426 -9.53 -18.00 20.60
CA GLN A 426 -9.85 -18.54 21.94
C GLN A 426 -10.19 -20.06 22.01
N GLN A 427 -10.21 -20.77 20.88
CA GLN A 427 -10.44 -22.22 20.76
C GLN A 427 -9.18 -23.04 21.07
N LYS A 428 -8.03 -22.39 21.25
CA LYS A 428 -6.74 -22.97 21.63
C LYS A 428 -6.24 -22.38 22.95
N MET A 429 -5.31 -23.07 23.58
CA MET A 429 -4.94 -22.88 24.99
C MET A 429 -4.29 -21.52 25.30
N TYR A 430 -3.54 -20.95 24.36
CA TYR A 430 -2.75 -19.72 24.57
C TYR A 430 -2.98 -18.68 23.48
N ALA A 431 -2.78 -17.40 23.80
CA ALA A 431 -2.81 -16.28 22.86
C ALA A 431 -1.51 -16.16 22.06
N LEU A 432 -0.37 -16.43 22.70
CA LEU A 432 0.94 -16.57 22.07
C LEU A 432 1.60 -17.84 22.56
N ALA A 433 2.28 -18.58 21.69
CA ALA A 433 3.06 -19.74 22.09
C ALA A 433 4.31 -19.92 21.23
N ALA A 434 5.39 -20.44 21.83
CA ALA A 434 6.65 -20.78 21.19
C ALA A 434 7.22 -22.09 21.76
N GLY A 435 8.04 -22.77 20.95
CA GLY A 435 8.49 -24.13 21.24
C GLY A 435 7.32 -25.11 21.27
N VAL A 436 6.36 -24.90 20.37
CA VAL A 436 5.15 -25.71 20.26
C VAL A 436 5.49 -27.09 19.69
N LYS A 437 4.90 -28.13 20.27
CA LYS A 437 4.91 -29.50 19.74
C LYS A 437 3.49 -30.02 19.68
N ASN A 438 3.22 -30.91 18.71
CA ASN A 438 1.90 -31.51 18.52
C ASN A 438 0.78 -30.47 18.32
N PHE A 439 1.09 -29.37 17.63
CA PHE A 439 0.12 -28.31 17.35
C PHE A 439 -1.18 -28.87 16.77
N GLY A 440 -2.30 -28.45 17.34
CA GLY A 440 -3.62 -28.88 16.88
C GLY A 440 -4.19 -30.08 17.64
N LYS A 441 -3.37 -30.85 18.35
CA LYS A 441 -3.73 -32.13 18.99
C LYS A 441 -4.08 -31.96 20.48
N THR A 442 -4.61 -33.02 21.10
CA THR A 442 -4.94 -33.04 22.54
C THR A 442 -3.71 -33.01 23.45
N ASP A 443 -2.55 -33.42 22.94
CA ASP A 443 -1.26 -33.45 23.62
C ASP A 443 -0.34 -32.29 23.16
N GLU A 444 -0.92 -31.19 22.71
CA GLU A 444 -0.19 -29.97 22.37
C GLU A 444 0.57 -29.45 23.59
N THR A 445 1.86 -29.15 23.41
CA THR A 445 2.71 -28.58 24.46
C THR A 445 3.41 -27.34 23.94
N SER A 446 3.74 -26.42 24.85
CA SER A 446 4.53 -25.23 24.56
C SER A 446 5.58 -24.99 25.64
N MET A 447 6.77 -24.56 25.21
CA MET A 447 7.86 -24.18 26.12
C MET A 447 7.64 -22.80 26.73
N SER A 448 7.07 -21.89 25.95
CA SER A 448 6.75 -20.53 26.39
C SER A 448 5.43 -20.08 25.79
N HIS A 449 4.63 -19.37 26.56
CA HIS A 449 3.31 -18.91 26.14
C HIS A 449 2.80 -17.72 26.94
N ILE A 450 1.81 -17.02 26.37
CA ILE A 450 0.99 -16.02 27.05
C ILE A 450 -0.47 -16.45 26.89
N GLY A 451 -1.18 -16.60 28.00
CA GLY A 451 -2.62 -16.87 28.06
C GLY A 451 -3.44 -15.63 27.73
N PHE A 452 -4.71 -15.85 27.35
CA PHE A 452 -5.65 -14.76 27.08
C PHE A 452 -6.01 -13.93 28.31
N ASP A 453 -5.79 -14.48 29.51
CA ASP A 453 -6.00 -13.83 30.80
C ASP A 453 -4.76 -13.06 31.29
N GLY A 454 -3.72 -12.94 30.47
CA GLY A 454 -2.47 -12.27 30.81
C GLY A 454 -1.48 -13.13 31.60
N SER A 455 -1.83 -14.37 31.96
CA SER A 455 -0.86 -15.33 32.47
C SER A 455 0.23 -15.60 31.43
N ALA A 456 1.45 -15.92 31.86
CA ALA A 456 2.55 -16.23 30.95
C ALA A 456 3.49 -17.28 31.51
N LYS A 457 4.17 -17.99 30.63
CA LYS A 457 5.26 -18.90 30.97
C LYS A 457 6.40 -18.70 29.98
N PHE A 458 7.62 -18.52 30.49
CA PHE A 458 8.84 -18.44 29.71
C PHE A 458 9.83 -19.48 30.25
N GLY A 459 9.76 -20.70 29.72
CA GLY A 459 10.51 -21.84 30.28
C GLY A 459 10.02 -22.17 31.70
N HIS A 460 10.89 -21.99 32.70
CA HIS A 460 10.56 -22.21 34.11
C HIS A 460 9.97 -20.98 34.81
N LEU A 461 10.05 -19.80 34.20
CA LEU A 461 9.47 -18.57 34.74
C LEU A 461 7.98 -18.52 34.42
N GLY A 462 7.14 -18.42 35.44
CA GLY A 462 5.69 -18.27 35.33
C GLY A 462 5.23 -16.92 35.86
N ILE A 463 4.27 -16.33 35.17
CA ILE A 463 3.52 -15.15 35.58
C ILE A 463 2.06 -15.58 35.65
N ALA A 464 1.45 -15.53 36.82
CA ALA A 464 0.03 -15.80 36.98
C ALA A 464 -0.80 -14.58 36.50
N SER A 465 -2.08 -14.79 36.21
CA SER A 465 -2.98 -13.72 35.77
C SER A 465 -3.25 -12.66 36.83
N ASP A 466 -2.96 -12.95 38.09
CA ASP A 466 -2.97 -12.00 39.21
C ASP A 466 -1.63 -11.24 39.39
N GLY A 467 -0.65 -11.48 38.51
CA GLY A 467 0.65 -10.82 38.52
C GLY A 467 1.71 -11.48 39.40
N ARG A 468 1.41 -12.60 40.07
CA ARG A 468 2.44 -13.37 40.81
C ARG A 468 3.50 -13.91 39.86
N VAL A 469 4.77 -13.75 40.23
CA VAL A 469 5.90 -14.24 39.45
C VAL A 469 6.54 -15.41 40.19
N SER A 470 6.72 -16.54 39.50
CA SER A 470 7.34 -17.72 40.08
C SER A 470 8.39 -18.32 39.15
N ILE A 471 9.40 -18.97 39.71
CA ILE A 471 10.25 -19.92 38.98
C ILE A 471 9.93 -21.30 39.52
N ILE A 472 9.39 -22.14 38.65
CA ILE A 472 8.94 -23.48 38.98
C ILE A 472 9.92 -24.48 38.40
N ASP A 473 10.46 -25.37 39.23
CA ASP A 473 11.39 -26.40 38.78
C ASP A 473 10.70 -27.53 37.99
N LYS A 474 11.50 -28.53 37.57
CA LYS A 474 11.01 -29.69 36.83
C LYS A 474 9.98 -30.54 37.60
N ASP A 475 9.96 -30.47 38.93
CA ASP A 475 9.10 -31.23 39.82
C ASP A 475 7.87 -30.41 40.24
N SER A 476 7.60 -29.32 39.54
CA SER A 476 6.48 -28.39 39.81
C SER A 476 6.57 -27.67 41.16
N LYS A 477 7.77 -27.54 41.73
CA LYS A 477 7.97 -26.80 42.99
C LYS A 477 8.39 -25.35 42.73
N PRO A 478 7.76 -24.36 43.40
CA PRO A 478 8.18 -22.97 43.30
C PRO A 478 9.49 -22.76 44.08
N ARG A 479 10.54 -22.33 43.38
CA ARG A 479 11.85 -22.01 43.97
C ARG A 479 12.06 -20.51 44.17
N ILE A 480 11.46 -19.70 43.32
CA ILE A 480 11.30 -18.27 43.54
C ILE A 480 9.81 -17.97 43.44
N ASN A 481 9.26 -17.24 44.41
CA ASN A 481 7.87 -16.85 44.40
C ASN A 481 7.73 -15.39 44.87
N ILE A 482 7.29 -14.53 43.98
CA ILE A 482 7.03 -13.12 44.24
C ILE A 482 5.53 -12.92 44.15
N THR A 483 4.92 -12.51 45.25
CA THR A 483 3.48 -12.35 45.36
C THR A 483 3.11 -11.01 45.97
N PRO A 484 2.04 -10.34 45.49
CA PRO A 484 1.46 -9.21 46.18
C PRO A 484 0.69 -9.63 47.44
N ASP A 485 0.44 -10.94 47.62
CA ASP A 485 -0.21 -11.52 48.80
C ASP A 485 0.77 -11.75 49.95
N GLU A 486 0.25 -12.25 51.07
CA GLU A 486 1.03 -12.57 52.25
C GLU A 486 1.91 -13.83 52.07
N LEU A 487 3.02 -13.89 52.82
CA LEU A 487 3.75 -15.15 53.02
C LEU A 487 2.78 -16.22 53.54
N PRO A 488 2.79 -17.44 52.95
CA PRO A 488 2.01 -18.55 53.46
C PRO A 488 2.29 -18.83 54.94
N GLU A 489 1.33 -19.44 55.63
CA GLU A 489 1.55 -19.99 56.96
C GLU A 489 2.69 -21.02 56.96
N ASP A 490 3.35 -21.21 58.09
CA ASP A 490 4.60 -21.96 58.19
C ASP A 490 4.49 -23.38 57.63
N ALA A 491 3.38 -24.09 57.90
CA ALA A 491 3.14 -25.43 57.37
C ALA A 491 3.04 -25.48 55.83
N SER A 492 2.55 -24.41 55.19
CA SER A 492 2.46 -24.30 53.73
C SER A 492 3.76 -23.77 53.12
N LEU A 493 4.43 -22.85 53.82
CA LEU A 493 5.73 -22.30 53.43
C LEU A 493 6.81 -23.39 53.37
N LEU A 494 6.79 -24.35 54.30
CA LEU A 494 7.80 -25.42 54.38
C LEU A 494 7.56 -26.58 53.42
N LYS A 495 6.34 -26.75 52.88
CA LYS A 495 6.00 -27.79 51.89
C LYS A 495 6.68 -27.60 50.54
N THR A 496 7.19 -26.40 50.25
CA THR A 496 7.88 -26.10 48.99
C THR A 496 9.30 -26.68 48.95
N ALA A 497 9.84 -27.11 50.09
CA ALA A 497 11.20 -27.61 50.20
C ALA A 497 11.31 -29.13 49.97
N ASP A 498 12.54 -29.59 49.78
CA ASP A 498 12.85 -31.00 49.71
C ASP A 498 12.90 -31.62 51.12
N SER A 499 12.47 -32.88 51.22
CA SER A 499 12.38 -33.63 52.48
C SER A 499 13.41 -34.73 52.50
N ASP A 500 14.04 -34.92 53.67
CA ASP A 500 15.03 -35.97 53.90
C ASP A 500 14.45 -37.36 53.55
N ARG A 501 15.31 -38.26 53.08
CA ARG A 501 14.92 -39.60 52.63
C ARG A 501 15.81 -40.66 53.27
N ASP A 502 15.17 -41.73 53.74
CA ASP A 502 15.85 -42.88 54.29
C ASP A 502 15.84 -44.05 53.30
N TRP A 503 16.99 -44.67 53.11
CA TRP A 503 17.14 -45.88 52.31
C TRP A 503 17.59 -47.02 53.22
N ALA A 504 16.68 -47.94 53.53
CA ALA A 504 17.04 -49.19 54.18
C ALA A 504 17.78 -50.09 53.18
N LEU A 505 19.06 -50.36 53.45
CA LEU A 505 19.90 -51.19 52.60
C LEU A 505 20.02 -52.61 53.17
N PRO A 506 20.26 -53.63 52.32
CA PRO A 506 20.53 -54.98 52.77
C PRO A 506 21.71 -55.06 53.75
N ASN A 507 21.63 -55.99 54.71
CA ASN A 507 22.77 -56.34 55.54
C ASN A 507 23.92 -56.86 54.66
N ILE A 508 25.15 -56.46 54.97
CA ILE A 508 26.34 -56.95 54.29
C ILE A 508 26.97 -58.03 55.17
N THR A 509 27.24 -59.20 54.61
CA THR A 509 27.94 -60.27 55.32
C THR A 509 29.08 -60.79 54.45
N MET A 510 30.24 -60.97 55.08
CA MET A 510 31.42 -61.61 54.50
C MET A 510 31.91 -62.70 55.43
N GLN A 511 32.07 -63.91 54.89
CA GLN A 511 32.46 -65.11 55.62
C GLN A 511 33.75 -65.71 55.03
N GLU A 512 34.41 -66.56 55.81
CA GLU A 512 35.73 -67.12 55.46
C GLU A 512 35.81 -67.75 54.06
N ALA A 513 34.74 -68.38 53.59
CA ALA A 513 34.67 -69.02 52.27
C ALA A 513 34.65 -68.04 51.08
N GLU A 514 34.54 -66.74 51.32
CA GLU A 514 34.50 -65.70 50.28
C GLU A 514 35.91 -65.15 49.95
N ASN A 515 36.05 -64.51 48.78
CA ASN A 515 37.31 -63.84 48.41
C ASN A 515 37.55 -62.61 49.31
N TRP A 516 38.53 -62.70 50.22
CA TRP A 516 38.92 -61.63 51.15
C TRP A 516 39.64 -60.44 50.50
N ASP A 517 39.96 -60.54 49.21
CA ASP A 517 40.42 -59.40 48.40
C ASP A 517 39.28 -58.76 47.58
N GLY A 518 38.05 -59.29 47.70
CA GLY A 518 36.87 -58.89 46.94
C GLY A 518 36.00 -57.86 47.66
N ARG A 519 35.59 -56.80 46.94
CA ARG A 519 34.62 -55.80 47.42
C ARG A 519 33.20 -56.38 47.47
N LYS A 520 32.47 -56.17 48.56
CA LYS A 520 31.06 -56.55 48.71
C LYS A 520 30.14 -55.34 48.54
N ILE A 521 29.12 -55.46 47.69
CA ILE A 521 28.13 -54.40 47.45
C ILE A 521 26.97 -54.56 48.43
N GLY A 522 26.67 -53.50 49.18
CA GLY A 522 25.63 -53.47 50.21
C GLY A 522 24.28 -52.91 49.78
N GLY A 523 24.09 -52.61 48.49
CA GLY A 523 22.86 -52.01 47.96
C GLY A 523 23.07 -50.61 47.39
N PHE A 524 22.00 -50.05 46.82
CA PHE A 524 21.99 -48.78 46.10
C PHE A 524 21.07 -47.75 46.77
N PHE A 525 21.44 -46.49 46.65
CA PHE A 525 20.61 -45.35 47.05
C PHE A 525 20.83 -44.17 46.09
N GLU A 526 19.96 -43.16 46.14
CA GLU A 526 20.01 -42.01 45.23
C GLU A 526 20.09 -40.69 45.99
N THR A 527 20.88 -39.78 45.45
CA THR A 527 20.88 -38.35 45.78
C THR A 527 20.35 -37.58 44.57
N TYR A 528 19.31 -36.77 44.75
CA TYR A 528 18.67 -36.04 43.65
C TYR A 528 19.29 -34.66 43.38
N HIS A 529 20.13 -34.18 44.30
CA HIS A 529 20.72 -32.85 44.26
C HIS A 529 22.20 -32.91 44.63
N ASP A 530 22.94 -31.89 44.20
CA ASP A 530 24.33 -31.74 44.61
C ASP A 530 24.42 -31.32 46.07
N HIS A 531 25.53 -31.69 46.71
CA HIS A 531 25.84 -31.38 48.11
C HIS A 531 24.87 -31.98 49.13
N CYS A 532 24.21 -33.11 48.84
CA CYS A 532 23.39 -33.83 49.81
C CYS A 532 24.26 -34.40 50.93
N ALA A 533 23.86 -34.18 52.19
CA ALA A 533 24.50 -34.82 53.33
C ALA A 533 23.93 -36.23 53.53
N VAL A 534 24.74 -37.26 53.31
CA VAL A 534 24.34 -38.66 53.41
C VAL A 534 24.97 -39.27 54.64
N THR A 535 24.14 -39.75 55.57
CA THR A 535 24.58 -40.41 56.79
C THR A 535 24.32 -41.90 56.70
N LEU A 536 25.39 -42.70 56.73
CA LEU A 536 25.32 -44.14 56.91
C LEU A 536 25.15 -44.45 58.39
N THR A 537 24.12 -45.23 58.72
CA THR A 537 23.97 -45.87 60.03
C THR A 537 23.89 -47.40 59.92
N GLY A 538 24.34 -48.09 60.96
CA GLY A 538 24.27 -49.54 61.06
C GLY A 538 25.13 -50.09 62.19
N ALA A 539 25.02 -51.38 62.47
CA ALA A 539 25.81 -52.06 63.49
C ALA A 539 26.76 -53.05 62.84
N LEU A 540 28.06 -52.91 63.11
CA LEU A 540 29.12 -53.75 62.57
C LEU A 540 29.59 -54.75 63.63
N ARG A 541 29.69 -56.02 63.25
CA ARG A 541 30.27 -57.10 64.06
C ARG A 541 31.34 -57.83 63.26
N MET A 542 32.53 -57.93 63.85
CA MET A 542 33.72 -58.51 63.22
C MET A 542 34.29 -59.59 64.13
N THR A 543 34.29 -60.83 63.67
CA THR A 543 34.71 -61.99 64.46
C THR A 543 35.76 -62.80 63.71
N SER A 544 36.83 -63.16 64.42
CA SER A 544 37.81 -64.15 63.96
C SER A 544 38.11 -65.20 65.03
N ILE A 545 38.60 -66.36 64.62
CA ILE A 545 39.20 -67.38 65.49
C ILE A 545 40.73 -67.32 65.36
N ILE A 546 41.43 -67.30 66.49
CA ILE A 546 42.90 -67.32 66.54
C ILE A 546 43.40 -68.66 66.03
N ASN A 547 44.44 -68.67 65.19
CA ASN A 547 45.03 -69.91 64.72
C ASN A 547 45.63 -70.69 65.90
N SER A 548 45.26 -71.96 66.02
CA SER A 548 45.63 -72.81 67.17
C SER A 548 47.13 -73.12 67.25
N ASP A 549 47.86 -72.95 66.14
CA ASP A 549 49.31 -73.12 66.04
C ASP A 549 50.11 -71.87 66.48
N LEU A 550 49.44 -70.75 66.80
CA LEU A 550 50.09 -69.55 67.30
C LEU A 550 50.52 -69.72 68.77
N GLY A 551 51.79 -70.10 68.97
CA GLY A 551 52.41 -70.30 70.29
C GLY A 551 52.52 -69.03 71.13
N TYR A 552 53.36 -68.06 70.73
CA TYR A 552 53.40 -66.72 71.33
C TYR A 552 53.52 -65.68 70.22
N GLY A 553 52.61 -64.71 70.19
CA GLY A 553 52.59 -63.70 69.14
C GLY A 553 51.42 -62.74 69.25
N ILE A 554 51.18 -61.99 68.17
CA ILE A 554 50.07 -61.05 68.06
C ILE A 554 49.14 -61.51 66.95
N ALA A 555 47.89 -61.82 67.30
CA ALA A 555 46.82 -62.06 66.32
C ALA A 555 46.05 -60.76 66.08
N GLN A 556 45.69 -60.50 64.82
CA GLN A 556 44.93 -59.33 64.41
C GLN A 556 43.59 -59.78 63.84
N ASN A 557 42.50 -59.22 64.36
CA ASN A 557 41.16 -59.50 63.89
C ASN A 557 40.95 -59.02 62.45
N VAL A 558 39.89 -59.53 61.82
CA VAL A 558 39.36 -58.96 60.58
C VAL A 558 38.96 -57.49 60.75
N ALA A 559 38.98 -56.77 59.63
CA ALA A 559 38.58 -55.37 59.56
C ALA A 559 37.87 -55.07 58.24
N CYS A 560 37.30 -53.89 58.09
CA CYS A 560 36.78 -53.44 56.80
C CYS A 560 36.83 -51.92 56.64
N ALA A 561 37.00 -51.47 55.40
CA ALA A 561 36.70 -50.11 54.96
C ALA A 561 35.27 -50.04 54.39
N LEU A 562 34.48 -49.10 54.89
CA LEU A 562 33.20 -48.75 54.31
C LEU A 562 33.39 -47.57 53.34
N LYS A 563 32.83 -47.72 52.14
CA LYS A 563 33.00 -46.79 51.02
C LYS A 563 31.68 -46.57 50.31
N ILE A 564 31.53 -45.42 49.67
CA ILE A 564 30.43 -45.14 48.75
C ILE A 564 31.03 -44.91 47.36
N MET A 565 30.45 -45.54 46.34
CA MET A 565 30.92 -45.46 44.96
C MET A 565 29.75 -45.17 44.02
N THR A 566 29.97 -44.53 42.87
CA THR A 566 28.92 -44.44 41.86
C THR A 566 28.71 -45.78 41.15
N ASP A 567 27.54 -45.95 40.54
CA ASP A 567 27.11 -47.17 39.84
C ASP A 567 27.95 -47.50 38.59
N VAL A 568 28.66 -46.53 37.99
CA VAL A 568 29.50 -46.73 36.80
C VAL A 568 30.94 -47.14 37.14
N THR A 569 31.57 -47.94 36.27
CA THR A 569 32.76 -48.77 36.56
C THR A 569 34.10 -48.03 36.71
N TYR A 570 34.14 -46.69 36.73
CA TYR A 570 35.35 -45.90 37.02
C TYR A 570 34.98 -44.58 37.73
N SER A 571 34.51 -44.70 38.96
CA SER A 571 33.71 -43.68 39.64
C SER A 571 34.35 -43.02 40.85
N ALA A 572 33.86 -41.82 41.18
CA ALA A 572 34.17 -41.14 42.43
C ALA A 572 33.94 -42.08 43.62
N GLU A 573 34.97 -42.26 44.44
CA GLU A 573 34.98 -43.09 45.63
C GLU A 573 35.06 -42.18 46.86
N TYR A 574 34.09 -42.33 47.76
CA TYR A 574 34.05 -41.62 49.02
C TYR A 574 34.32 -42.62 50.14
N TYR A 575 35.51 -42.51 50.73
CA TYR A 575 35.87 -43.27 51.91
C TYR A 575 35.08 -42.76 53.12
N LEU A 576 34.34 -43.66 53.79
CA LEU A 576 33.60 -43.30 55.00
C LEU A 576 34.51 -43.48 56.22
N ARG A 577 34.87 -44.73 56.52
CA ARG A 577 35.66 -45.08 57.70
C ARG A 577 36.15 -46.53 57.64
N TYR A 578 37.26 -46.80 58.33
CA TYR A 578 37.79 -48.13 58.58
C TYR A 578 37.46 -48.57 60.01
N TYR A 579 37.07 -49.83 60.15
CA TYR A 579 36.63 -50.43 61.41
C TYR A 579 37.31 -51.79 61.62
N GLY A 580 37.60 -52.11 62.89
CA GLY A 580 38.22 -53.38 63.28
C GLY A 580 39.75 -53.34 63.25
N GLY A 581 40.35 -54.53 63.19
CA GLY A 581 41.81 -54.70 63.15
C GLY A 581 42.45 -54.69 64.53
N GLY A 582 41.67 -54.91 65.59
CA GLY A 582 42.15 -55.05 66.95
C GLY A 582 43.19 -56.17 67.04
N SER A 583 44.28 -55.88 67.75
CA SER A 583 45.40 -56.81 67.95
C SER A 583 45.41 -57.33 69.37
N VAL A 584 45.62 -58.64 69.53
CA VAL A 584 45.64 -59.31 70.84
C VAL A 584 46.92 -60.11 70.97
N VAL A 585 47.51 -60.09 72.17
CA VAL A 585 48.63 -60.99 72.49
C VAL A 585 48.07 -62.38 72.71
N VAL A 586 48.65 -63.37 72.04
CA VAL A 586 48.23 -64.76 72.09
C VAL A 586 49.29 -65.60 72.77
N PHE A 587 48.86 -66.51 73.64
CA PHE A 587 49.69 -67.57 74.21
C PHE A 587 48.96 -68.92 74.06
N ASN A 588 49.60 -69.89 73.41
CA ASN A 588 49.08 -71.21 73.06
C ASN A 588 47.68 -71.18 72.42
N GLY A 589 47.50 -70.36 71.39
CA GLY A 589 46.23 -70.23 70.66
C GLY A 589 45.09 -69.55 71.45
N GLN A 590 45.38 -68.95 72.61
CA GLN A 590 44.40 -68.27 73.46
C GLN A 590 44.76 -66.79 73.65
N ALA A 591 43.77 -65.91 73.56
CA ALA A 591 43.92 -64.48 73.81
C ALA A 591 44.29 -64.19 75.27
N GLN A 592 45.22 -63.26 75.49
CA GLN A 592 45.62 -62.77 76.80
C GLN A 592 45.19 -61.31 76.96
N ASN A 593 44.45 -61.01 78.04
CA ASN A 593 44.07 -59.65 78.48
C ASN A 593 43.49 -58.73 77.38
N SER A 594 42.23 -58.99 76.97
CA SER A 594 41.50 -58.08 76.08
C SER A 594 40.00 -58.07 76.38
N ASP A 595 39.38 -56.89 76.28
CA ASP A 595 37.93 -56.70 76.45
C ASP A 595 37.12 -57.20 75.25
N PHE A 596 37.78 -57.46 74.12
CA PHE A 596 37.16 -57.85 72.85
C PHE A 596 37.64 -59.22 72.34
N ALA A 597 38.38 -59.98 73.16
CA ALA A 597 38.79 -61.34 72.83
C ALA A 597 38.62 -62.28 74.03
N SER A 598 38.13 -63.49 73.77
CA SER A 598 37.90 -64.51 74.81
C SER A 598 38.20 -65.90 74.26
N GLY A 599 39.04 -66.64 74.98
CA GLY A 599 39.56 -67.93 74.52
C GLY A 599 40.27 -67.81 73.17
N SER A 600 39.83 -68.59 72.18
CA SER A 600 40.32 -68.52 70.80
C SER A 600 39.56 -67.52 69.92
N TYR A 601 38.62 -66.72 70.43
CA TYR A 601 37.81 -65.80 69.62
C TYR A 601 38.23 -64.35 69.83
N ILE A 602 38.29 -63.59 68.74
CA ILE A 602 38.40 -62.14 68.73
C ILE A 602 37.09 -61.60 68.15
N THR A 603 36.38 -60.72 68.86
CA THR A 603 35.11 -60.13 68.42
C THR A 603 35.06 -58.64 68.73
N GLU A 604 35.00 -57.84 67.68
CA GLU A 604 34.82 -56.39 67.76
C GLU A 604 33.41 -56.01 67.31
N GLN A 605 32.83 -55.01 67.97
CA GLN A 605 31.54 -54.43 67.63
C GLN A 605 31.68 -52.91 67.53
N ALA A 606 31.03 -52.32 66.54
CA ALA A 606 31.01 -50.88 66.35
C ALA A 606 29.66 -50.41 65.82
N GLU A 607 29.15 -49.31 66.40
CA GLU A 607 28.06 -48.54 65.81
C GLU A 607 28.64 -47.66 64.69
N VAL A 608 28.07 -47.79 63.50
CA VAL A 608 28.40 -46.98 62.33
C VAL A 608 27.48 -45.78 62.31
N SER A 609 28.08 -44.59 62.29
CA SER A 609 27.39 -43.33 62.05
C SER A 609 28.39 -42.37 61.41
N VAL A 610 28.32 -42.27 60.07
CA VAL A 610 29.28 -41.47 59.29
C VAL A 610 28.51 -40.66 58.24
N THR A 611 28.78 -39.37 58.18
CA THR A 611 28.17 -38.46 57.21
C THR A 611 29.18 -38.04 56.14
N VAL A 612 28.76 -38.04 54.88
CA VAL A 612 29.53 -37.55 53.74
C VAL A 612 28.67 -36.63 52.87
N ILE A 613 29.29 -35.71 52.13
CA ILE A 613 28.62 -34.86 51.16
C ILE A 613 28.76 -35.48 49.77
N LEU A 614 27.64 -35.80 49.12
CA LEU A 614 27.63 -36.41 47.79
C LEU A 614 26.97 -35.49 46.76
N PRO A 615 27.45 -35.47 45.51
CA PRO A 615 26.75 -34.83 44.40
C PRO A 615 25.50 -35.64 44.00
N ALA A 616 24.67 -35.11 43.10
CA ALA A 616 23.52 -35.81 42.56
C ALA A 616 23.95 -37.08 41.81
N GLY A 617 23.28 -38.21 42.06
CA GLY A 617 23.58 -39.45 41.37
C GLY A 617 23.03 -40.70 42.06
N ARG A 618 23.28 -41.84 41.42
CA ARG A 618 23.01 -43.17 41.95
C ARG A 618 24.29 -43.77 42.53
N TRP A 619 24.22 -44.17 43.79
CA TRP A 619 25.35 -44.59 44.60
C TRP A 619 25.14 -45.99 45.15
N ARG A 620 26.25 -46.66 45.48
CA ARG A 620 26.27 -47.95 46.15
C ARG A 620 27.15 -47.93 47.38
N LEU A 621 26.72 -48.61 48.44
CA LEU A 621 27.54 -48.91 49.61
C LEU A 621 28.47 -50.08 49.27
N VAL A 622 29.74 -49.95 49.61
CA VAL A 622 30.75 -50.98 49.40
C VAL A 622 31.49 -51.25 50.70
N MET A 623 31.64 -52.52 51.03
CA MET A 623 32.51 -53.00 52.10
C MET A 623 33.74 -53.67 51.47
N GLU A 624 34.92 -53.14 51.77
CA GLU A 624 36.20 -53.72 51.38
C GLU A 624 36.82 -54.36 52.63
N PRO A 625 36.90 -55.70 52.71
CA PRO A 625 37.40 -56.39 53.89
C PRO A 625 38.94 -56.35 53.97
N ASP A 626 39.47 -56.57 55.17
CA ASP A 626 40.85 -56.93 55.47
C ASP A 626 40.81 -58.21 56.32
N GLY A 627 41.52 -59.24 55.85
CA GLY A 627 41.48 -60.60 56.40
C GLY A 627 42.12 -60.77 57.78
N GLY A 628 42.79 -59.76 58.32
CA GLY A 628 43.51 -59.87 59.59
C GLY A 628 44.77 -60.75 59.50
N ARG A 629 45.41 -61.02 60.64
CA ARG A 629 46.70 -61.75 60.71
C ARG A 629 46.67 -62.81 61.79
N PHE A 630 47.16 -64.02 61.47
CA PHE A 630 47.20 -65.19 62.35
C PHE A 630 45.84 -65.60 62.94
N VAL A 631 44.79 -65.43 62.12
CA VAL A 631 43.41 -65.81 62.42
C VAL A 631 42.79 -66.61 61.27
N GLY A 632 41.95 -67.57 61.64
CA GLY A 632 41.04 -68.36 60.80
C GLY A 632 39.59 -68.11 61.22
N TYR A 633 38.61 -68.71 60.54
CA TYR A 633 37.17 -68.39 60.67
C TYR A 633 36.89 -66.90 60.76
N ARG A 634 36.77 -66.25 59.60
CA ARG A 634 36.65 -64.81 59.47
C ARG A 634 35.21 -64.44 59.12
N ASN A 635 34.62 -63.50 59.86
CA ASN A 635 33.24 -63.08 59.63
C ASN A 635 33.05 -61.58 59.92
N ILE A 636 32.54 -60.84 58.94
CA ILE A 636 32.14 -59.43 59.07
C ILE A 636 30.66 -59.32 58.73
N VAL A 637 29.87 -58.74 59.63
CA VAL A 637 28.44 -58.47 59.42
C VAL A 637 28.17 -57.01 59.69
N LEU A 638 27.73 -56.28 58.66
CA LEU A 638 27.12 -54.96 58.79
C LEU A 638 25.60 -55.14 58.73
N SER A 639 24.92 -54.79 59.82
CA SER A 639 23.48 -55.00 60.01
C SER A 639 22.73 -53.69 60.25
N ASN A 640 21.41 -53.68 60.07
CA ASN A 640 20.55 -52.51 60.25
C ASN A 640 21.02 -51.31 59.41
N VAL A 641 21.41 -51.58 58.17
CA VAL A 641 22.05 -50.60 57.29
C VAL A 641 21.03 -49.60 56.77
N ASN A 642 21.25 -48.33 57.04
CA ASN A 642 20.40 -47.26 56.54
C ASN A 642 21.25 -46.11 55.99
N MET A 643 20.85 -45.57 54.85
CA MET A 643 21.39 -44.33 54.31
C MET A 643 20.35 -43.23 54.46
N HIS A 644 20.59 -42.30 55.38
CA HIS A 644 19.80 -41.10 55.55
C HIS A 644 20.35 -39.99 54.66
N VAL A 645 19.61 -39.60 53.63
CA VAL A 645 19.94 -38.52 52.72
C VAL A 645 19.23 -37.24 53.17
N SER A 646 20.01 -36.28 53.65
CA SER A 646 19.52 -34.98 54.08
C SER A 646 19.70 -33.91 53.01
N TYR A 647 18.64 -33.15 52.76
CA TYR A 647 18.61 -32.07 51.77
C TYR A 647 18.72 -30.68 52.40
N LYS A 648 19.11 -30.57 53.67
CA LYS A 648 19.29 -29.29 54.38
C LYS A 648 20.22 -28.30 53.67
N SER A 649 21.10 -28.79 52.80
CA SER A 649 22.04 -28.04 51.98
C SER A 649 21.59 -27.79 50.53
N GLY A 650 20.45 -28.35 50.10
CA GLY A 650 20.03 -28.40 48.69
C GLY A 650 18.74 -27.62 48.39
N MET A 651 18.82 -26.78 47.36
CA MET A 651 17.76 -25.92 46.77
C MET A 651 16.83 -25.16 47.73
N GLN A 652 17.11 -23.86 47.81
CA GLN A 652 16.35 -22.90 48.60
C GLN A 652 15.09 -22.44 47.85
N ALA A 653 13.97 -22.31 48.57
CA ALA A 653 12.84 -21.53 48.10
C ALA A 653 12.94 -20.10 48.65
N LEU A 654 12.89 -19.12 47.76
CA LEU A 654 12.83 -17.70 48.10
C LEU A 654 11.42 -17.17 47.85
N HIS A 655 10.79 -16.67 48.92
CA HIS A 655 9.49 -16.01 48.85
C HIS A 655 9.63 -14.52 49.13
N LEU A 656 9.00 -13.70 48.29
CA LEU A 656 8.89 -12.25 48.42
C LEU A 656 7.39 -11.92 48.43
N ALA A 657 6.93 -11.30 49.52
CA ALA A 657 5.53 -10.99 49.78
C ALA A 657 5.40 -9.58 50.38
N HIS A 658 4.20 -8.98 50.36
CA HIS A 658 4.05 -7.62 50.91
C HIS A 658 4.27 -7.57 52.43
N ASN A 659 4.01 -8.67 53.14
CA ASN A 659 4.18 -8.75 54.59
C ASN A 659 5.54 -9.33 55.02
N GLY A 660 6.43 -9.66 54.08
CA GLY A 660 7.66 -10.36 54.43
C GLY A 660 8.50 -10.96 53.31
N ILE A 661 9.64 -11.52 53.70
CA ILE A 661 10.54 -12.30 52.84
C ILE A 661 10.90 -13.61 53.54
N ALA A 662 11.02 -14.72 52.80
CA ALA A 662 11.40 -16.01 53.38
C ALA A 662 12.43 -16.74 52.52
N SER A 663 13.46 -17.27 53.19
CA SER A 663 14.40 -18.24 52.63
C SER A 663 14.16 -19.59 53.33
N VAL A 664 13.67 -20.56 52.58
CA VAL A 664 13.40 -21.92 53.07
C VAL A 664 14.51 -22.82 52.56
N GLN A 665 15.26 -23.45 53.47
CA GLN A 665 16.34 -24.38 53.12
C GLN A 665 15.88 -25.84 53.07
N SER A 666 14.96 -26.23 53.95
CA SER A 666 14.35 -27.57 53.97
C SER A 666 12.98 -27.52 54.63
N ALA A 667 12.24 -28.63 54.61
CA ALA A 667 11.01 -28.75 55.38
C ALA A 667 11.22 -28.57 56.91
N ALA A 668 12.47 -28.67 57.38
CA ALA A 668 12.86 -28.54 58.78
C ALA A 668 13.66 -27.26 59.09
N GLN A 669 13.89 -26.38 58.11
CA GLN A 669 14.76 -25.20 58.30
C GLN A 669 14.39 -24.04 57.37
N ALA A 670 14.13 -22.87 57.97
CA ALA A 670 13.84 -21.64 57.25
C ALA A 670 14.23 -20.39 58.06
N ALA A 671 14.50 -19.29 57.36
CA ALA A 671 14.65 -17.96 57.96
C ALA A 671 13.79 -16.96 57.17
N TYR A 672 12.95 -16.19 57.86
CA TYR A 672 12.01 -15.28 57.23
C TYR A 672 11.73 -14.06 58.09
N ILE A 673 11.36 -12.96 57.44
CA ILE A 673 10.79 -11.78 58.09
C ILE A 673 9.30 -11.80 57.77
N ARG A 674 8.43 -11.79 58.78
CA ARG A 674 6.98 -11.65 58.60
C ARG A 674 6.45 -10.59 59.56
N ASN A 675 5.70 -9.62 59.05
CA ASN A 675 5.12 -8.52 59.82
C ASN A 675 6.18 -7.78 60.68
N GLY A 676 7.36 -7.54 60.10
CA GLY A 676 8.48 -6.85 60.76
C GLY A 676 9.25 -7.68 61.80
N LYS A 677 8.93 -8.97 61.98
CA LYS A 677 9.62 -9.86 62.92
C LYS A 677 10.53 -10.83 62.18
N LEU A 678 11.78 -10.92 62.61
CA LEU A 678 12.67 -12.00 62.20
C LEU A 678 12.22 -13.30 62.88
N CYS A 679 11.82 -14.26 62.07
CA CYS A 679 11.50 -15.61 62.47
C CYS A 679 12.56 -16.52 61.87
N ALA A 680 13.03 -17.47 62.67
CA ALA A 680 13.90 -18.50 62.17
C ALA A 680 13.49 -19.82 62.80
N PHE A 681 13.50 -20.87 61.99
CA PHE A 681 12.90 -22.16 62.29
C PHE A 681 13.91 -23.26 61.97
N GLY A 682 13.98 -24.28 62.84
CA GLY A 682 14.89 -25.40 62.69
C GLY A 682 16.15 -25.28 63.55
N THR A 683 17.04 -26.27 63.45
CA THR A 683 18.27 -26.33 64.25
C THR A 683 19.21 -25.17 63.89
N MET A 684 19.20 -24.12 64.71
CA MET A 684 20.09 -22.97 64.57
C MET A 684 21.19 -23.00 65.62
N ASN A 685 22.43 -22.72 65.19
CA ASN A 685 23.55 -22.54 66.10
C ASN A 685 23.84 -21.05 66.34
N ILE A 686 22.79 -20.27 66.66
CA ILE A 686 22.90 -18.83 66.93
C ILE A 686 22.53 -18.58 68.41
N PRO A 687 23.37 -17.88 69.20
CA PRO A 687 22.99 -17.45 70.54
C PRO A 687 21.88 -16.41 70.47
N GLY A 688 20.77 -16.64 71.16
CA GLY A 688 19.62 -15.73 71.25
C GLY A 688 19.48 -15.13 72.64
N ILE A 689 18.95 -13.91 72.73
CA ILE A 689 18.52 -13.31 74.01
C ILE A 689 17.20 -14.00 74.39
N LEU A 690 17.27 -14.93 75.34
CA LEU A 690 16.12 -15.68 75.83
C LEU A 690 15.27 -14.82 76.77
N LEU A 691 15.93 -13.99 77.58
CA LEU A 691 15.28 -13.06 78.49
C LEU A 691 16.23 -11.93 78.86
N ALA A 692 15.79 -10.69 78.78
CA ALA A 692 16.47 -9.55 79.34
C ALA A 692 15.48 -8.68 80.10
N GLY A 693 15.96 -7.92 81.07
CA GLY A 693 15.12 -7.00 81.81
C GLY A 693 15.82 -6.37 82.99
N THR A 694 15.03 -5.66 83.78
CA THR A 694 15.49 -4.87 84.91
C THR A 694 14.83 -5.37 86.19
N VAL A 695 15.64 -5.58 87.21
CA VAL A 695 15.21 -5.76 88.59
C VAL A 695 15.36 -4.44 89.31
N SER A 696 14.28 -3.90 89.87
CA SER A 696 14.36 -2.71 90.70
C SER A 696 15.10 -2.99 92.00
N ARG A 697 15.53 -1.94 92.71
CA ARG A 697 16.13 -2.09 94.06
C ARG A 697 15.22 -2.77 95.08
N TYR A 698 13.90 -2.79 94.83
CA TYR A 698 12.93 -3.48 95.68
C TYR A 698 12.58 -4.89 95.16
N GLY A 699 13.30 -5.38 94.13
CA GLY A 699 13.15 -6.74 93.61
C GLY A 699 12.01 -6.95 92.65
N GLN A 700 11.50 -5.89 92.06
CA GLN A 700 10.41 -5.99 91.09
C GLN A 700 11.00 -6.14 89.69
N LEU A 701 10.51 -7.13 88.94
CA LEU A 701 10.88 -7.31 87.54
C LEU A 701 10.11 -6.30 86.69
N SER A 702 10.83 -5.54 85.89
CA SER A 702 10.26 -4.60 84.93
C SER A 702 11.05 -4.66 83.62
N ASN A 703 10.48 -4.06 82.57
CA ASN A 703 11.10 -4.00 81.24
C ASN A 703 11.61 -5.37 80.74
N ALA A 704 10.86 -6.44 81.01
CA ALA A 704 11.25 -7.79 80.61
C ALA A 704 10.88 -8.03 79.14
N TRP A 705 11.86 -8.45 78.33
CA TRP A 705 11.70 -8.76 76.92
C TRP A 705 12.54 -9.98 76.51
N GLY A 706 12.25 -10.55 75.35
CA GLY A 706 12.75 -11.87 74.93
C GLY A 706 11.68 -12.95 75.04
N GLU A 707 11.95 -14.10 74.44
CA GLU A 707 10.98 -15.20 74.28
C GLU A 707 10.44 -15.73 75.63
N PHE A 708 11.27 -15.73 76.67
CA PHE A 708 10.93 -16.23 78.00
C PHE A 708 10.52 -15.12 78.99
N ALA A 709 10.20 -13.92 78.51
CA ALA A 709 9.73 -12.81 79.37
C ALA A 709 8.34 -13.04 79.93
N ALA A 710 7.44 -13.63 79.13
CA ALA A 710 6.07 -13.89 79.53
C ALA A 710 6.02 -14.93 80.68
N GLY A 711 5.66 -14.49 81.88
CA GLY A 711 5.60 -15.32 83.08
C GLY A 711 6.94 -15.56 83.78
N ALA A 712 8.00 -14.86 83.38
CA ALA A 712 9.18 -14.76 84.21
C ALA A 712 8.85 -14.02 85.52
N GLY A 713 9.42 -14.48 86.62
CA GLY A 713 9.13 -13.95 87.95
C GLY A 713 10.38 -13.84 88.81
N LEU A 714 10.33 -12.95 89.79
CA LEU A 714 11.38 -12.75 90.78
C LEU A 714 10.94 -13.26 92.15
N ILE A 715 11.80 -14.04 92.78
CA ILE A 715 11.58 -14.55 94.14
C ILE A 715 12.85 -14.33 94.96
N TYR A 716 12.67 -13.78 96.16
CA TYR A 716 13.71 -13.75 97.18
C TYR A 716 13.72 -15.06 97.94
N THR A 717 14.87 -15.73 97.98
CA THR A 717 14.96 -17.03 98.66
C THR A 717 16.37 -17.28 99.18
N SER A 718 16.50 -18.27 100.07
CA SER A 718 17.79 -18.78 100.50
C SER A 718 18.17 -19.99 99.65
N SER A 719 19.36 -19.95 99.04
CA SER A 719 19.92 -21.04 98.26
C SER A 719 21.23 -21.44 98.93
N GLY A 720 21.37 -22.67 99.45
CA GLY A 720 22.58 -23.11 100.15
C GLY A 720 23.07 -22.14 101.25
N GLY A 721 22.16 -21.65 102.10
CA GLY A 721 22.48 -20.83 103.28
C GLY A 721 22.72 -19.32 103.04
N LEU A 722 22.65 -18.83 101.80
CA LEU A 722 22.79 -17.40 101.49
C LEU A 722 21.54 -16.87 100.77
N GLN A 723 21.23 -15.60 101.01
CA GLN A 723 20.14 -14.89 100.34
C GLN A 723 20.50 -14.64 98.87
N VAL A 724 19.57 -14.99 97.97
CA VAL A 724 19.71 -14.79 96.53
C VAL A 724 18.45 -14.20 95.93
N ILE A 725 18.65 -13.49 94.83
CA ILE A 725 17.59 -13.04 93.94
C ILE A 725 17.43 -14.12 92.88
N ARG A 726 16.31 -14.86 92.90
CA ARG A 726 16.02 -15.92 91.94
C ARG A 726 15.11 -15.40 90.84
N LEU A 727 15.65 -15.38 89.63
CA LEU A 727 14.87 -15.20 88.42
C LEU A 727 14.33 -16.56 87.96
N THR A 728 13.02 -16.70 87.91
CA THR A 728 12.32 -17.92 87.51
C THR A 728 11.76 -17.80 86.10
N PHE A 729 11.79 -18.90 85.36
CA PHE A 729 11.20 -19.01 84.03
C PHE A 729 9.92 -19.84 84.12
N LYS A 730 8.83 -19.38 83.50
CA LYS A 730 7.55 -20.10 83.47
C LYS A 730 7.70 -21.51 82.87
N ASN A 731 8.48 -21.62 81.79
CA ASN A 731 8.79 -22.85 81.09
C ASN A 731 10.29 -23.15 81.19
N ALA A 732 10.67 -24.43 81.19
CA ALA A 732 12.07 -24.82 81.15
C ALA A 732 12.75 -24.32 79.87
N LEU A 733 13.91 -23.69 80.00
CA LEU A 733 14.71 -23.22 78.88
C LEU A 733 15.16 -24.39 78.00
N PRO A 734 15.11 -24.25 76.66
CA PRO A 734 15.41 -25.33 75.72
C PRO A 734 16.87 -25.78 75.77
N CYS A 735 17.78 -24.93 76.27
CA CYS A 735 19.20 -25.21 76.44
C CYS A 735 19.55 -25.79 77.82
N GLY A 736 18.56 -26.06 78.69
CA GLY A 736 18.83 -26.46 80.08
C GLY A 736 19.65 -25.41 80.83
N ALA A 737 20.65 -25.82 81.60
CA ALA A 737 21.56 -24.91 82.31
C ALA A 737 22.68 -24.30 81.42
N ASN A 738 22.74 -24.66 80.13
CA ASN A 738 23.80 -24.25 79.18
C ASN A 738 23.51 -22.86 78.55
N TYR A 739 23.11 -21.89 79.36
CA TYR A 739 22.98 -20.49 78.96
C TYR A 739 24.04 -19.62 79.64
N VAL A 740 24.31 -18.45 79.08
CA VAL A 740 25.10 -17.37 79.67
C VAL A 740 24.14 -16.41 80.36
N ALA A 741 24.48 -15.97 81.57
CA ALA A 741 23.76 -14.91 82.27
C ALA A 741 24.72 -13.74 82.48
N ILE A 742 24.36 -12.58 81.95
CA ILE A 742 25.03 -11.31 82.17
C ILE A 742 24.17 -10.53 83.15
N VAL A 743 24.78 -9.95 84.17
CA VAL A 743 24.06 -9.18 85.18
C VAL A 743 24.94 -8.02 85.64
N ASN A 744 24.38 -6.82 85.66
CA ASN A 744 25.06 -5.60 86.04
C ASN A 744 24.21 -4.85 87.08
N PRO A 745 24.82 -4.21 88.08
CA PRO A 745 24.09 -3.31 88.97
C PRO A 745 23.62 -2.08 88.16
N ASN A 746 22.39 -1.64 88.41
CA ASN A 746 21.79 -0.47 87.74
C ASN A 746 21.30 0.61 88.73
N ASP A 747 21.86 0.60 89.94
CA ASP A 747 21.48 1.49 91.03
C ASP A 747 22.66 2.35 91.51
N ASP A 748 22.56 3.66 91.29
CA ASP A 748 23.59 4.66 91.66
C ASP A 748 23.54 5.08 93.13
N THR A 749 22.59 4.55 93.92
CA THR A 749 22.39 4.95 95.32
C THR A 749 22.93 3.95 96.34
N SER A 750 23.56 2.85 95.87
CA SER A 750 24.20 1.90 96.76
C SER A 750 25.43 2.54 97.41
N PRO A 751 25.57 2.49 98.75
CA PRO A 751 26.68 3.15 99.45
C PRO A 751 28.06 2.51 99.21
N TYR A 752 28.12 1.32 98.58
CA TYR A 752 29.36 0.59 98.27
C TYR A 752 29.32 0.05 96.84
N GLY A 753 30.49 -0.14 96.23
CA GLY A 753 30.59 -0.83 94.94
C GLY A 753 29.98 -2.23 95.04
N CYS A 754 29.01 -2.54 94.18
CA CYS A 754 28.29 -3.81 94.20
C CYS A 754 28.65 -4.67 93.00
N MET A 755 28.84 -5.97 93.22
CA MET A 755 29.08 -6.94 92.18
C MET A 755 28.01 -8.05 92.26
N PRO A 756 27.17 -8.21 91.23
CA PRO A 756 26.30 -9.36 91.12
C PRO A 756 27.10 -10.58 90.64
N VAL A 757 26.85 -11.73 91.26
CA VAL A 757 27.48 -13.01 90.94
C VAL A 757 26.41 -14.02 90.59
N VAL A 758 26.53 -14.63 89.40
CA VAL A 758 25.67 -15.74 88.99
C VAL A 758 26.09 -16.98 89.77
N ARG A 759 25.20 -17.48 90.63
CA ARG A 759 25.52 -18.57 91.55
C ARG A 759 25.08 -19.93 91.05
N LYS A 760 23.85 -20.01 90.55
CA LYS A 760 23.25 -21.28 90.12
C LYS A 760 22.39 -21.05 88.89
N LYS A 761 22.59 -21.92 87.90
CA LYS A 761 21.82 -21.96 86.66
C LYS A 761 21.11 -23.29 86.56
N THR A 762 19.84 -23.25 86.18
CA THR A 762 19.03 -24.44 85.88
C THR A 762 18.13 -24.15 84.70
N ALA A 763 17.47 -25.17 84.17
CA ALA A 763 16.51 -24.97 83.09
C ALA A 763 15.33 -24.05 83.49
N THR A 764 15.02 -23.89 84.77
CA THR A 764 13.82 -23.17 85.23
C THR A 764 14.11 -21.92 86.07
N TYR A 765 15.36 -21.69 86.47
CA TYR A 765 15.74 -20.48 87.19
C TYR A 765 17.23 -20.16 87.13
N CYS A 766 17.56 -18.89 87.38
CA CYS A 766 18.90 -18.36 87.59
C CYS A 766 18.98 -17.61 88.93
N ASP A 767 19.97 -17.96 89.76
CA ASP A 767 20.22 -17.30 91.06
C ASP A 767 21.32 -16.25 90.92
N PHE A 768 21.03 -15.03 91.36
CA PHE A 768 22.00 -13.94 91.51
C PHE A 768 22.26 -13.66 92.99
N ARG A 769 23.53 -13.52 93.37
CA ARG A 769 23.96 -13.03 94.68
C ARG A 769 24.64 -11.68 94.50
N VAL A 770 24.28 -10.67 95.27
CA VAL A 770 24.92 -9.35 95.21
C VAL A 770 25.85 -9.21 96.41
N VAL A 771 27.13 -8.89 96.13
CA VAL A 771 28.15 -8.66 97.16
C VAL A 771 28.74 -7.25 97.04
N ASN A 772 29.13 -6.64 98.15
CA ASN A 772 29.89 -5.39 98.12
C ASN A 772 31.40 -5.64 97.92
N ASP A 773 32.13 -4.54 97.74
CA ASP A 773 33.61 -4.48 97.72
C ASP A 773 34.31 -5.14 98.92
N SER A 774 33.62 -5.26 100.05
CA SER A 774 34.10 -5.85 101.29
C SER A 774 33.70 -7.32 101.46
N GLY A 775 33.04 -7.93 100.45
CA GLY A 775 32.62 -9.34 100.45
C GLY A 775 31.35 -9.65 101.25
N GLY A 776 30.66 -8.63 101.78
CA GLY A 776 29.39 -8.74 102.48
C GLY A 776 28.18 -8.79 101.53
N ASP A 777 27.10 -9.42 101.99
CA ASP A 777 25.83 -9.45 101.24
C ASP A 777 25.16 -8.08 101.27
N VAL A 778 24.72 -7.61 100.09
CA VAL A 778 24.03 -6.32 99.94
C VAL A 778 22.57 -6.56 99.62
N THR A 779 21.68 -5.90 100.35
CA THR A 779 20.25 -5.84 100.07
C THR A 779 19.91 -4.52 99.38
N ASN A 780 18.80 -4.51 98.63
CA ASN A 780 18.28 -3.34 97.92
C ASN A 780 19.15 -2.78 96.78
N VAL A 781 19.67 -3.64 95.90
CA VAL A 781 20.40 -3.25 94.68
C VAL A 781 19.59 -3.64 93.46
N GLY A 782 19.35 -2.66 92.57
CA GLY A 782 18.76 -2.94 91.27
C GLY A 782 19.76 -3.59 90.31
N LEU A 783 19.27 -4.46 89.43
CA LEU A 783 20.10 -5.23 88.50
C LEU A 783 19.51 -5.20 87.08
N ASP A 784 20.31 -4.90 86.07
CA ASP A 784 20.00 -5.25 84.69
C ASP A 784 20.57 -6.62 84.38
N PHE A 785 19.81 -7.46 83.68
CA PHE A 785 20.27 -8.79 83.34
C PHE A 785 19.91 -9.19 81.92
N MET A 786 20.70 -10.11 81.37
CA MET A 786 20.47 -10.74 80.07
C MET A 786 20.83 -12.22 80.15
N ILE A 787 19.88 -13.07 79.78
CA ILE A 787 20.00 -14.52 79.64
C ILE A 787 20.15 -14.83 78.15
N ILE A 788 21.32 -15.34 77.77
CA ILE A 788 21.68 -15.67 76.40
C ILE A 788 21.86 -17.18 76.28
N GLY A 789 21.12 -17.85 75.42
CA GLY A 789 21.22 -19.29 75.24
C GLY A 789 20.96 -19.71 73.82
N ARG A 790 21.14 -21.01 73.54
CA ARG A 790 20.75 -21.57 72.24
C ARG A 790 19.23 -21.44 72.12
N ASN A 791 18.77 -20.66 71.14
CA ASN A 791 17.37 -20.69 70.77
C ASN A 791 17.08 -21.97 69.98
N LYS A 792 15.88 -22.54 70.13
CA LYS A 792 15.50 -23.81 69.48
C LYS A 792 14.75 -23.59 68.19
#